data_AF-A0A661LEG5-F1
#
_entry.id   AF-A0A661LEG5-F1
#
_cell.length_a   1.000
_cell.length_b   1.000
_cell.length_c   1.000
_cell.angle_alpha   90.00
_cell.angle_beta   90.00
_cell.angle_gamma   90.00
#
_symmetry.space_group_name_H-M   'P 1'
#
loop_
_entity.id
_entity.type
_entity.pdbx_description
1 polymer ?
#
loop_
_entity_poly.entity_id
_entity_poly.type
_entity_poly.pdbx_seq_one_letter_code
_entity_poly.pdbx_strand_id
1 'polypeptide(L)'
;MPVRLEIKLKPELIDAEGMSISRKASAYFGLTVSDIRVIRVLTIDADLKSDQLKRIRTEIFTNPVTEESSFLPLADNFDWIIWVGLRPGVRDPAGSTAVEAIEELLGIRFTHNESVYTSRIYQIRGDLKKDGVETIAREILANDIIQQWRIYKKNQWDDQKGIGMNIPKVALDNQPQVKTFSIKSDEELQKLSQERSLALQNSDIPVIREYFLREDVLAKRMAFGLDLPTDVELEYISQARSDHCNHNTFRGLFRYHDTATNHKEIVDNPFKTCIEAPTLQIKEKKDWVVSVLWDNAGVGRFDENYYYVITGETHNSPSNIEAYGGAITGIVGIYRDPLGTGKGSKLILGTYGFCVGPRDYKGELKPHLHPRRLLDGVVEGVRDGGNKSGIPTIFGQVIFDKSYMGKCLVYVTAMGIMPATIDGTSSHIKRTNPGDLIIMCGGRVGKDGIHGVTAASETYSETTPAGHVQIGDPYTQKKMHDFLLEVRDEGLIEFITDNGGGGLSSSVGESARCSNGCHVSLEKVPLKYEGLDPWEIWVSESQERMTVAIRPENIDRFMELSTKHAVETTVIGQYNDSGYLHLTFNDKTCAYIPMDLPKSSFPQWEFDAEWLSPSSRGLKEPVWDEPKEVGSLLKAMLKRPNICAKNWVQRQYDHEVQGGSIIKPLIGKERDMVSDAAVVRPVLGSQRGIAITQAINPFYSLIDTYHMVAVTIDEAVRRCIAVGGDLSCIGGVDNFCWPTIIYDPVKNPDGKYKAAQLVRACWALRDYTLAFGIPLLSGKDSMYTDGEVKGPSGRTEKISGLPTFQFTATTVVKDIRKCVTMDVKIPGDIVYILGETRNELGASEYYLMMNWVGLNVPVVDSRKALPLYQALYQAIQDGLVASCHAVGRGGLGIHLALSAIGGNLGMDIDLRSVPVGKELSNTRLLYSESAGRFIVTIDEKKKKAFEDIMSGLKYARIGRVTDADILQVAGVDGKTIVTEKVSDLKGAWNEPFGDLV
;
A
#
# COMPACT_ATOMS: atom_id res chain seq x y z
N MET A 1 36.00 -23.02 -11.88
CA MET A 1 36.41 -21.59 -11.70
C MET A 1 35.26 -20.69 -12.13
N PRO A 2 35.02 -19.55 -11.47
CA PRO A 2 33.91 -18.67 -11.82
C PRO A 2 34.05 -18.11 -13.23
N VAL A 3 32.94 -17.97 -13.94
CA VAL A 3 32.87 -17.42 -15.30
C VAL A 3 31.86 -16.28 -15.39
N ARG A 4 32.07 -15.36 -16.32
CA ARG A 4 31.20 -14.21 -16.56
C ARG A 4 30.57 -14.31 -17.94
N LEU A 5 29.25 -14.43 -18.01
CA LEU A 5 28.49 -14.40 -19.25
C LEU A 5 27.87 -13.01 -19.43
N GLU A 6 28.23 -12.32 -20.51
CA GLU A 6 27.64 -11.05 -20.93
C GLU A 6 26.62 -11.30 -22.05
N ILE A 7 25.46 -10.64 -21.97
CA ILE A 7 24.35 -10.77 -22.91
C ILE A 7 23.84 -9.37 -23.27
N LYS A 8 23.85 -9.02 -24.55
CA LYS A 8 23.37 -7.72 -25.05
C LYS A 8 22.38 -7.89 -26.19
N LEU A 9 21.51 -6.89 -26.38
CA LEU A 9 20.67 -6.81 -27.57
C LEU A 9 21.53 -6.55 -28.81
N LYS A 10 21.11 -7.11 -29.95
CA LYS A 10 21.78 -6.86 -31.22
C LYS A 10 21.80 -5.35 -31.57
N PRO A 11 22.86 -4.85 -32.22
CA PRO A 11 23.01 -3.42 -32.51
C PRO A 11 21.88 -2.80 -33.34
N GLU A 12 21.16 -3.56 -34.16
CA GLU A 12 20.04 -3.06 -34.96
C GLU A 12 18.73 -2.88 -34.17
N LEU A 13 18.64 -3.44 -32.96
CA LEU A 13 17.44 -3.36 -32.12
C LEU A 13 17.50 -2.16 -31.17
N ILE A 14 16.33 -1.60 -30.90
CA ILE A 14 16.15 -0.54 -29.90
C ILE A 14 16.29 -1.16 -28.50
N ASP A 15 17.16 -0.58 -27.68
CA ASP A 15 17.25 -0.91 -26.26
C ASP A 15 16.26 -0.04 -25.46
N ALA A 16 15.11 -0.62 -25.10
CA ALA A 16 14.05 0.10 -24.39
C ALA A 16 14.48 0.51 -22.96
N GLU A 17 15.31 -0.30 -22.29
CA GLU A 17 15.83 0.03 -20.95
C GLU A 17 16.79 1.22 -21.05
N GLY A 18 17.73 1.16 -22.01
CA GLY A 18 18.63 2.26 -22.32
C GLY A 18 17.91 3.57 -22.69
N MET A 19 16.86 3.48 -23.52
CA MET A 19 16.03 4.64 -23.89
C MET A 19 15.30 5.24 -22.68
N SER A 20 14.78 4.40 -21.79
CA SER A 20 14.15 4.83 -20.53
C SER A 20 15.14 5.60 -19.65
N ILE A 21 16.37 5.09 -19.48
CA ILE A 21 17.43 5.76 -18.72
C ILE A 21 17.79 7.10 -19.33
N SER A 22 17.93 7.17 -20.66
CA SER A 22 18.20 8.43 -21.38
C SER A 22 17.09 9.47 -21.14
N ARG A 23 15.81 9.05 -21.22
CA ARG A 23 14.67 9.92 -20.90
C ARG A 23 14.70 10.40 -19.44
N LYS A 24 15.00 9.52 -18.48
CA LYS A 24 15.14 9.89 -17.06
C LYS A 24 16.29 10.87 -16.84
N ALA A 25 17.45 10.64 -17.46
CA ALA A 25 18.61 11.52 -17.35
C ALA A 25 18.31 12.94 -17.85
N SER A 26 17.61 13.03 -19.00
CA SER A 26 17.16 14.30 -19.54
C SER A 26 16.08 14.95 -18.67
N ALA A 27 15.04 14.20 -18.29
CA ALA A 27 13.90 14.73 -17.55
C ALA A 27 14.20 15.12 -16.10
N TYR A 28 15.14 14.44 -15.44
CA TYR A 28 15.47 14.70 -14.03
C TYR A 28 16.63 15.69 -13.88
N PHE A 29 17.63 15.62 -14.76
CA PHE A 29 18.89 16.35 -14.59
C PHE A 29 19.31 17.17 -15.81
N GLY A 30 18.53 17.18 -16.89
CA GLY A 30 18.88 17.87 -18.13
C GLY A 30 20.08 17.24 -18.87
N LEU A 31 20.45 16.01 -18.52
CA LEU A 31 21.59 15.31 -19.10
C LEU A 31 21.15 14.63 -20.40
N THR A 32 21.66 15.12 -21.53
CA THR A 32 21.34 14.55 -22.85
C THR A 32 22.46 13.62 -23.30
N VAL A 33 22.09 12.43 -23.76
CA VAL A 33 22.99 11.41 -24.31
C VAL A 33 22.49 10.99 -25.68
N SER A 34 23.39 10.53 -26.53
CA SER A 34 23.03 10.06 -27.88
C SER A 34 22.48 8.63 -27.87
N ASP A 35 23.01 7.76 -27.01
CA ASP A 35 22.55 6.38 -26.85
C ASP A 35 22.97 5.83 -25.48
N ILE A 36 22.15 4.93 -24.93
CA ILE A 36 22.50 4.08 -23.80
C ILE A 36 22.13 2.65 -24.18
N ARG A 37 23.06 1.71 -24.02
CA ARG A 37 22.82 0.27 -24.20
C ARG A 37 23.09 -0.49 -22.92
N VAL A 38 22.31 -1.52 -22.67
CA VAL A 38 22.41 -2.36 -21.48
C VAL A 38 22.97 -3.73 -21.87
N ILE A 39 24.02 -4.14 -21.16
CA ILE A 39 24.55 -5.51 -21.18
C ILE A 39 24.20 -6.14 -19.84
N ARG A 40 23.48 -7.26 -19.88
CA ARG A 40 23.20 -8.08 -18.70
C ARG A 40 24.39 -8.99 -18.45
N VAL A 41 24.74 -9.18 -17.18
CA VAL A 41 25.88 -9.97 -16.76
C VAL A 41 25.43 -11.05 -15.80
N LEU A 42 25.79 -12.29 -16.08
CA LEU A 42 25.69 -13.43 -15.16
C LEU A 42 27.10 -13.86 -14.73
N THR A 43 27.42 -13.70 -13.47
CA THR A 43 28.63 -14.25 -12.84
C THR A 43 28.28 -15.61 -12.26
N ILE A 44 28.68 -16.68 -12.93
CA ILE A 44 28.42 -18.06 -12.52
C ILE A 44 29.61 -18.52 -11.67
N ASP A 45 29.38 -18.67 -10.37
CA ASP A 45 30.35 -19.17 -9.41
C ASP A 45 30.04 -20.63 -9.08
N ALA A 46 30.34 -21.51 -10.04
CA ALA A 46 30.15 -22.95 -9.95
C ALA A 46 31.21 -23.67 -10.78
N ASP A 47 31.53 -24.92 -10.45
CA ASP A 47 32.53 -25.69 -11.20
C ASP A 47 31.90 -26.43 -12.38
N LEU A 48 31.70 -25.70 -13.49
CA LEU A 48 31.06 -26.20 -14.71
C LEU A 48 32.06 -26.44 -15.84
N LYS A 49 31.86 -27.53 -16.59
CA LYS A 49 32.67 -27.90 -17.76
C LYS A 49 32.36 -27.01 -18.96
N SER A 50 33.30 -26.93 -19.91
CA SER A 50 33.18 -26.05 -21.08
C SER A 50 31.98 -26.38 -21.99
N ASP A 51 31.61 -27.66 -22.10
CA ASP A 51 30.41 -28.10 -22.82
C ASP A 51 29.14 -27.65 -22.09
N GLN A 52 29.09 -27.79 -20.76
CA GLN A 52 27.98 -27.29 -19.94
C GLN A 52 27.81 -25.77 -20.08
N LEU A 53 28.90 -25.00 -20.00
CA LEU A 53 28.88 -23.55 -20.18
C LEU A 53 28.40 -23.13 -21.58
N LYS A 54 28.78 -23.88 -22.62
CA LYS A 54 28.29 -23.64 -23.98
C LYS A 54 26.78 -23.84 -24.06
N ARG A 55 26.27 -24.94 -23.50
CA ARG A 55 24.82 -25.24 -23.46
C ARG A 55 24.06 -24.17 -22.68
N ILE A 56 24.53 -23.82 -21.48
CA ILE A 56 23.98 -22.73 -20.65
C ILE A 56 23.86 -21.44 -21.47
N ARG A 57 24.93 -21.06 -22.17
CA ARG A 57 24.90 -19.85 -23.00
C ARG A 57 23.85 -19.94 -24.11
N THR A 58 23.85 -21.02 -24.89
CA THR A 58 23.10 -21.07 -26.17
C THR A 58 21.67 -21.60 -26.05
N GLU A 59 21.36 -22.39 -25.03
CA GLU A 59 20.05 -23.04 -24.87
C GLU A 59 19.12 -22.26 -23.94
N ILE A 60 19.64 -21.54 -22.94
CA ILE A 60 18.80 -20.85 -21.93
C ILE A 60 18.98 -19.32 -21.88
N PHE A 61 20.21 -18.81 -21.90
CA PHE A 61 20.44 -17.39 -21.58
C PHE A 61 20.59 -16.47 -22.79
N THR A 62 20.61 -17.00 -24.01
CA THR A 62 20.74 -16.18 -25.22
C THR A 62 19.56 -16.43 -26.13
N ASN A 63 18.79 -15.39 -26.41
CA ASN A 63 17.86 -15.43 -27.52
C ASN A 63 18.62 -15.16 -28.83
N PRO A 64 18.85 -16.16 -29.71
CA PRO A 64 19.68 -15.98 -30.90
C PRO A 64 19.05 -15.02 -31.94
N VAL A 65 17.74 -14.73 -31.82
CA VAL A 65 17.05 -13.79 -32.71
C VAL A 65 17.37 -12.36 -32.32
N THR A 66 17.33 -12.03 -31.04
CA THR A 66 17.41 -10.64 -30.55
C THR A 66 18.71 -10.29 -29.84
N GLU A 67 19.51 -11.28 -29.43
CA GLU A 67 20.63 -11.09 -28.51
C GLU A 67 21.92 -11.71 -29.03
N GLU A 68 23.02 -11.20 -28.48
CA GLU A 68 24.37 -11.73 -28.61
C GLU A 68 24.91 -11.99 -27.20
N SER A 69 25.69 -13.05 -27.04
CA SER A 69 26.28 -13.38 -25.75
C SER A 69 27.70 -13.92 -25.84
N SER A 70 28.50 -13.65 -24.81
CA SER A 70 29.90 -14.04 -24.78
C SER A 70 30.42 -14.20 -23.35
N PHE A 71 31.38 -15.12 -23.17
CA PHE A 71 32.16 -15.21 -21.94
C PHE A 71 33.36 -14.23 -21.92
N LEU A 72 33.54 -13.47 -23.01
CA LEU A 72 34.44 -12.33 -23.12
C LEU A 72 33.63 -11.02 -23.07
N PRO A 73 34.26 -9.88 -22.70
CA PRO A 73 33.59 -8.58 -22.71
C PRO A 73 32.90 -8.28 -24.04
N LEU A 74 31.65 -7.78 -23.98
CA LEU A 74 30.84 -7.40 -25.14
C LEU A 74 30.71 -5.89 -25.34
N ALA A 75 31.19 -5.09 -24.40
CA ALA A 75 31.07 -3.64 -24.47
C ALA A 75 31.87 -3.07 -25.64
N ASP A 76 31.19 -2.34 -26.51
CA ASP A 76 31.70 -1.70 -27.71
C ASP A 76 31.10 -0.30 -27.92
N ASN A 77 31.72 0.52 -28.78
CA ASN A 77 31.16 1.80 -29.23
C ASN A 77 30.56 2.73 -28.12
N PHE A 78 31.30 2.95 -27.04
CA PHE A 78 30.89 3.81 -25.92
C PHE A 78 31.91 4.91 -25.64
N ASP A 79 31.48 5.94 -24.90
CA ASP A 79 32.34 6.98 -24.31
C ASP A 79 32.58 6.70 -22.82
N TRP A 80 31.55 6.20 -22.15
CA TRP A 80 31.54 5.83 -20.74
C TRP A 80 30.86 4.49 -20.51
N ILE A 81 31.33 3.75 -19.51
CA ILE A 81 30.66 2.56 -18.97
C ILE A 81 30.32 2.81 -17.50
N ILE A 82 29.12 2.41 -17.11
CA ILE A 82 28.73 2.26 -15.72
C ILE A 82 28.41 0.78 -15.48
N TRP A 83 29.14 0.13 -14.59
CA TRP A 83 28.76 -1.18 -14.07
C TRP A 83 27.96 -1.00 -12.78
N VAL A 84 26.85 -1.73 -12.63
CA VAL A 84 26.03 -1.76 -11.41
C VAL A 84 25.81 -3.22 -11.02
N GLY A 85 26.18 -3.58 -9.79
CA GLY A 85 25.95 -4.90 -9.22
C GLY A 85 25.42 -4.81 -7.80
N LEU A 86 24.86 -5.92 -7.29
CA LEU A 86 24.38 -5.98 -5.91
C LEU A 86 25.55 -5.99 -4.92
N ARG A 87 25.32 -5.42 -3.72
CA ARG A 87 26.22 -5.58 -2.59
C ARG A 87 26.09 -6.99 -2.01
N PRO A 88 27.14 -7.53 -1.35
CA PRO A 88 27.04 -8.79 -0.64
C PRO A 88 25.85 -8.83 0.32
N GLY A 89 25.08 -9.93 0.28
CA GLY A 89 23.99 -10.20 1.22
C GLY A 89 22.62 -9.71 0.76
N VAL A 90 22.59 -8.90 -0.29
CA VAL A 90 21.33 -8.50 -0.94
C VAL A 90 20.78 -9.67 -1.74
N ARG A 91 19.47 -9.90 -1.65
CA ARG A 91 18.79 -10.94 -2.42
C ARG A 91 18.91 -10.64 -3.91
N ASP A 92 19.32 -11.64 -4.68
CA ASP A 92 19.36 -11.62 -6.14
C ASP A 92 18.33 -12.62 -6.69
N PRO A 93 17.06 -12.20 -6.91
CA PRO A 93 16.04 -13.09 -7.45
C PRO A 93 16.41 -13.63 -8.83
N ALA A 94 16.96 -12.76 -9.70
CA ALA A 94 17.35 -13.16 -11.05
C ALA A 94 18.50 -14.18 -11.04
N GLY A 95 19.46 -14.01 -10.13
CA GLY A 95 20.53 -14.98 -9.91
C GLY A 95 20.01 -16.32 -9.40
N SER A 96 19.05 -16.29 -8.47
CA SER A 96 18.40 -17.49 -7.95
C SER A 96 17.63 -18.25 -9.05
N THR A 97 16.83 -17.54 -9.87
CA THR A 97 16.16 -18.14 -11.04
C THR A 97 17.17 -18.69 -12.06
N ALA A 98 18.32 -18.02 -12.24
CA ALA A 98 19.37 -18.51 -13.12
C ALA A 98 20.00 -19.81 -12.62
N VAL A 99 20.18 -19.99 -11.30
CA VAL A 99 20.60 -21.27 -10.72
C VAL A 99 19.60 -22.37 -11.05
N GLU A 100 18.31 -22.15 -10.80
CA GLU A 100 17.26 -23.12 -11.08
C GLU A 100 17.25 -23.56 -12.56
N ALA A 101 17.33 -22.59 -13.48
CA ALA A 101 17.38 -22.87 -14.92
C ALA A 101 18.61 -23.70 -15.34
N ILE A 102 19.77 -23.45 -14.71
CA ILE A 102 21.00 -24.23 -14.97
C ILE A 102 20.87 -25.65 -14.42
N GLU A 103 20.37 -25.80 -13.19
CA GLU A 103 20.16 -27.10 -12.56
C GLU A 103 19.21 -27.98 -13.39
N GLU A 104 18.10 -27.42 -13.87
CA GLU A 104 17.13 -28.11 -14.71
C GLU A 104 17.75 -28.53 -16.06
N LEU A 105 18.47 -27.61 -16.74
CA LEU A 105 19.08 -27.87 -18.04
C LEU A 105 20.15 -28.98 -17.98
N LEU A 106 20.92 -29.02 -16.90
CA LEU A 106 22.08 -29.89 -16.75
C LEU A 106 21.80 -31.15 -15.93
N GLY A 107 20.68 -31.21 -15.21
CA GLY A 107 20.37 -32.30 -14.28
C GLY A 107 21.35 -32.37 -13.11
N ILE A 108 21.82 -31.21 -12.62
CA ILE A 108 22.76 -31.10 -11.48
C ILE A 108 22.10 -30.34 -10.33
N ARG A 109 22.75 -30.35 -9.16
CA ARG A 109 22.42 -29.48 -8.03
C ARG A 109 23.64 -28.67 -7.62
N PHE A 110 23.45 -27.37 -7.45
CA PHE A 110 24.45 -26.46 -6.92
C PHE A 110 24.63 -26.77 -5.44
N THR A 111 25.88 -26.72 -4.99
CA THR A 111 26.20 -26.79 -3.56
C THR A 111 25.90 -25.46 -2.88
N HIS A 112 25.87 -25.42 -1.54
CA HIS A 112 25.62 -24.20 -0.76
C HIS A 112 26.62 -23.05 -1.04
N ASN A 113 27.78 -23.36 -1.61
CA ASN A 113 28.80 -22.38 -1.98
C ASN A 113 28.75 -21.97 -3.44
N GLU A 114 27.89 -22.58 -4.26
CA GLU A 114 27.75 -22.27 -5.67
C GLU A 114 26.52 -21.41 -5.92
N SER A 115 26.64 -20.43 -6.81
CA SER A 115 25.54 -19.51 -7.10
C SER A 115 25.76 -18.77 -8.42
N VAL A 116 24.72 -18.06 -8.87
CA VAL A 116 24.77 -17.12 -9.99
C VAL A 116 24.43 -15.74 -9.47
N TYR A 117 25.24 -14.76 -9.85
CA TYR A 117 25.06 -13.36 -9.47
C TYR A 117 24.84 -12.50 -10.70
N THR A 118 23.87 -11.59 -10.63
CA THR A 118 23.49 -10.72 -11.73
C THR A 118 24.04 -9.31 -11.53
N SER A 119 24.44 -8.69 -12.65
CA SER A 119 24.79 -7.28 -12.69
C SER A 119 24.50 -6.71 -14.07
N ARG A 120 24.63 -5.40 -14.22
CA ARG A 120 24.42 -4.69 -15.49
C ARG A 120 25.61 -3.82 -15.84
N ILE A 121 25.88 -3.69 -17.12
CA ILE A 121 26.82 -2.74 -17.69
C ILE A 121 26.01 -1.82 -18.61
N TYR A 122 26.13 -0.53 -18.39
CA TYR A 122 25.48 0.51 -19.19
C TYR A 122 26.53 1.20 -20.04
N GLN A 123 26.46 1.00 -21.34
CA GLN A 123 27.28 1.67 -22.34
C GLN A 123 26.64 3.02 -22.66
N ILE A 124 27.33 4.11 -22.39
CA ILE A 124 26.81 5.47 -22.61
C ILE A 124 27.61 6.12 -23.73
N ARG A 125 26.90 6.65 -24.73
CA ARG A 125 27.47 7.44 -25.82
C ARG A 125 26.95 8.87 -25.73
N GLY A 126 27.85 9.83 -25.66
CA GLY A 126 27.52 11.26 -25.57
C GLY A 126 28.61 12.07 -24.90
N ASP A 127 28.58 13.38 -25.13
CA ASP A 127 29.52 14.34 -24.55
C ASP A 127 29.12 14.69 -23.11
N LEU A 128 29.31 13.73 -22.19
CA LEU A 128 29.11 13.92 -20.77
C LEU A 128 30.44 14.15 -20.03
N LYS A 129 30.41 15.10 -19.10
CA LYS A 129 31.42 15.23 -18.05
C LYS A 129 31.27 14.11 -17.02
N LYS A 130 32.36 13.78 -16.31
CA LYS A 130 32.39 12.74 -15.27
C LYS A 130 31.27 12.90 -14.25
N ASP A 131 31.06 14.12 -13.76
CA ASP A 131 30.00 14.43 -12.77
C ASP A 131 28.59 14.09 -13.29
N GLY A 132 28.34 14.27 -14.59
CA GLY A 132 27.07 13.89 -15.22
C GLY A 132 26.90 12.36 -15.26
N VAL A 133 27.97 11.63 -15.56
CA VAL A 133 27.97 10.15 -15.54
C VAL A 133 27.81 9.61 -14.11
N GLU A 134 28.46 10.25 -13.14
CA GLU A 134 28.29 9.94 -11.70
C GLU A 134 26.85 10.20 -11.24
N THR A 135 26.23 11.28 -11.71
CA THR A 135 24.82 11.58 -11.43
C THR A 135 23.91 10.50 -12.00
N ILE A 136 24.13 10.07 -13.26
CA ILE A 136 23.36 8.96 -13.86
C ILE A 136 23.57 7.67 -13.05
N ALA A 137 24.81 7.36 -12.67
CA ALA A 137 25.11 6.17 -11.88
C ALA A 137 24.37 6.17 -10.54
N ARG A 138 24.50 7.24 -9.76
CA ARG A 138 24.02 7.30 -8.38
C ARG A 138 22.53 7.62 -8.26
N GLU A 139 21.98 8.43 -9.16
CA GLU A 139 20.64 8.98 -8.99
C GLU A 139 19.59 8.34 -9.92
N ILE A 140 20.01 7.46 -10.84
CA ILE A 140 19.12 6.76 -11.79
C ILE A 140 19.37 5.25 -11.79
N LEU A 141 20.63 4.82 -11.92
CA LEU A 141 20.97 3.42 -12.21
C LEU A 141 21.21 2.55 -10.99
N ALA A 142 21.83 3.12 -9.96
CA ALA A 142 22.23 2.42 -8.76
C ALA A 142 21.56 3.02 -7.53
N ASN A 143 21.08 2.14 -6.67
CA ASN A 143 20.66 2.44 -5.32
C ASN A 143 21.85 2.15 -4.39
N ASP A 144 22.40 3.18 -3.75
CA ASP A 144 23.64 3.05 -2.99
C ASP A 144 23.54 2.22 -1.71
N ILE A 145 22.32 1.98 -1.24
CA ILE A 145 22.02 1.12 -0.08
C ILE A 145 22.23 -0.36 -0.43
N ILE A 146 21.76 -0.80 -1.60
CA ILE A 146 21.74 -2.23 -1.99
C ILE A 146 22.67 -2.57 -3.16
N GLN A 147 23.10 -1.58 -3.92
CA GLN A 147 23.95 -1.73 -5.09
C GLN A 147 25.28 -1.01 -4.91
N GLN A 148 26.25 -1.47 -5.70
CA GLN A 148 27.56 -0.87 -5.87
C GLN A 148 27.78 -0.64 -7.36
N TRP A 149 28.54 0.40 -7.70
CA TRP A 149 28.83 0.71 -9.10
C TRP A 149 30.28 1.11 -9.32
N ARG A 150 30.72 1.00 -10.57
CA ARG A 150 32.03 1.45 -11.04
C ARG A 150 31.86 2.17 -12.38
N ILE A 151 32.62 3.24 -12.57
CA ILE A 151 32.57 4.06 -13.79
C ILE A 151 33.91 3.93 -14.50
N TYR A 152 33.85 3.68 -15.80
CA TYR A 152 35.01 3.56 -16.66
C TYR A 152 34.88 4.53 -17.82
N LYS A 153 35.90 5.37 -18.03
CA LYS A 153 36.03 6.10 -19.30
C LYS A 153 36.61 5.16 -20.36
N LYS A 154 36.34 5.41 -21.65
CA LYS A 154 36.87 4.61 -22.76
C LYS A 154 38.37 4.27 -22.67
N ASN A 155 39.21 5.20 -22.25
CA ASN A 155 40.66 4.99 -22.13
C ASN A 155 41.09 4.20 -20.88
N GLN A 156 40.15 3.87 -19.97
CA GLN A 156 40.37 3.08 -18.76
C GLN A 156 39.76 1.67 -18.88
N TRP A 157 39.08 1.37 -19.99
CA TRP A 157 38.44 0.08 -20.22
C TRP A 157 39.45 -0.94 -20.78
N ASP A 158 39.37 -2.17 -20.27
CA ASP A 158 40.19 -3.30 -20.73
C ASP A 158 39.29 -4.25 -21.52
N ASP A 159 39.49 -4.34 -22.84
CA ASP A 159 38.68 -5.15 -23.75
C ASP A 159 38.82 -6.66 -23.52
N GLN A 160 39.83 -7.11 -22.77
CA GLN A 160 40.00 -8.52 -22.41
C GLN A 160 39.40 -8.83 -21.03
N LYS A 161 39.56 -7.94 -20.05
CA LYS A 161 39.09 -8.16 -18.67
C LYS A 161 37.69 -7.63 -18.40
N GLY A 162 37.25 -6.59 -19.11
CA GLY A 162 36.02 -5.85 -18.84
C GLY A 162 35.92 -5.41 -17.38
N ILE A 163 34.81 -5.73 -16.70
CA ILE A 163 34.58 -5.40 -15.29
C ILE A 163 35.36 -6.25 -14.26
N GLY A 164 36.13 -7.24 -14.70
CA GLY A 164 36.73 -8.27 -13.85
C GLY A 164 35.70 -9.31 -13.33
N MET A 165 36.08 -10.08 -12.31
CA MET A 165 35.21 -11.06 -11.66
C MET A 165 34.80 -10.52 -10.27
N ASN A 166 33.58 -9.99 -10.15
CA ASN A 166 33.05 -9.50 -8.88
C ASN A 166 31.99 -10.49 -8.37
N ILE A 167 32.27 -11.16 -7.25
CA ILE A 167 31.37 -12.13 -6.62
C ILE A 167 30.91 -11.53 -5.28
N PRO A 168 29.64 -11.11 -5.14
CA PRO A 168 29.14 -10.45 -3.94
C PRO A 168 28.77 -11.47 -2.84
N LYS A 169 29.75 -12.24 -2.35
CA LYS A 169 29.56 -13.18 -1.23
C LYS A 169 29.69 -12.47 0.12
N VAL A 170 28.76 -12.75 1.03
CA VAL A 170 28.88 -12.34 2.43
C VAL A 170 29.84 -13.30 3.12
N ALA A 171 30.85 -12.78 3.78
CA ALA A 171 31.61 -13.49 4.79
C ALA A 171 31.38 -12.75 6.11
N LEU A 172 30.56 -13.31 6.99
CA LEU A 172 30.49 -12.85 8.38
C LEU A 172 31.56 -13.63 9.16
N ASP A 173 32.62 -12.95 9.60
CA ASP A 173 33.59 -13.50 10.56
C ASP A 173 33.02 -13.51 12.01
N ASN A 174 31.69 -13.50 12.16
CA ASN A 174 31.02 -13.47 13.46
C ASN A 174 30.61 -14.87 13.88
N GLN A 175 30.97 -15.26 15.11
CA GLN A 175 30.36 -16.42 15.74
C GLN A 175 29.05 -15.99 16.41
N PRO A 176 27.89 -16.57 16.05
CA PRO A 176 26.61 -16.24 16.67
C PRO A 176 26.66 -16.34 18.19
N GLN A 177 26.22 -15.29 18.88
CA GLN A 177 26.21 -15.26 20.35
C GLN A 177 24.87 -14.75 20.88
N VAL A 178 24.44 -15.34 22.00
CA VAL A 178 23.35 -14.80 22.83
C VAL A 178 24.00 -13.89 23.87
N LYS A 179 23.61 -12.62 23.92
CA LYS A 179 24.12 -11.67 24.90
C LYS A 179 23.14 -11.52 26.05
N THR A 180 23.67 -11.35 27.26
CA THR A 180 22.89 -11.11 28.47
C THR A 180 23.14 -9.69 29.00
N PHE A 181 22.11 -9.03 29.52
CA PHE A 181 22.20 -7.65 29.95
C PHE A 181 21.80 -7.46 31.42
N SER A 182 22.56 -6.63 32.14
CA SER A 182 22.17 -6.13 33.46
C SER A 182 21.04 -5.10 33.30
N ILE A 183 20.05 -5.16 34.19
CA ILE A 183 18.90 -4.25 34.24
C ILE A 183 18.68 -3.74 35.68
N LYS A 184 19.76 -3.31 36.35
CA LYS A 184 19.71 -2.98 37.79
C LYS A 184 18.95 -1.69 38.09
N SER A 185 18.84 -0.79 37.11
CA SER A 185 18.07 0.45 37.22
C SER A 185 17.31 0.75 35.93
N ASP A 186 16.33 1.65 36.02
CA ASP A 186 15.57 2.11 34.86
C ASP A 186 16.46 2.86 33.85
N GLU A 187 17.46 3.59 34.34
CA GLU A 187 18.43 4.29 33.51
C GLU A 187 19.32 3.32 32.72
N GLU A 188 19.71 2.19 33.29
CA GLU A 188 20.46 1.14 32.56
C GLU A 188 19.64 0.58 31.40
N LEU A 189 18.37 0.24 31.63
CA LEU A 189 17.49 -0.30 30.60
C LEU A 189 17.11 0.77 29.55
N GLN A 190 16.91 2.03 29.96
CA GLN A 190 16.68 3.14 29.04
C GLN A 190 17.87 3.37 28.12
N LYS A 191 19.09 3.33 28.66
CA LYS A 191 20.32 3.46 27.87
C LYS A 191 20.46 2.28 26.91
N LEU A 192 20.20 1.06 27.36
CA LEU A 192 20.21 -0.13 26.51
C LEU A 192 19.18 -0.01 25.37
N SER A 193 17.98 0.50 25.66
CA SER A 193 16.95 0.75 24.66
C SER A 193 17.41 1.74 23.59
N GLN A 194 18.20 2.75 23.94
CA GLN A 194 18.75 3.70 22.99
C GLN A 194 19.89 3.09 22.17
N GLU A 195 20.82 2.38 22.83
CA GLU A 195 21.98 1.74 22.18
C GLU A 195 21.58 0.65 21.20
N ARG A 196 20.47 -0.05 21.46
CA ARG A 196 19.96 -1.16 20.63
C ARG A 196 18.73 -0.80 19.81
N SER A 197 18.29 0.46 19.80
CA SER A 197 17.10 0.89 19.05
C SER A 197 15.82 0.10 19.38
N LEU A 198 15.64 -0.28 20.65
CA LEU A 198 14.46 -1.01 21.14
C LEU A 198 13.20 -0.12 21.22
N ALA A 199 13.35 1.20 21.13
CA ALA A 199 12.26 2.18 21.17
C ALA A 199 11.26 1.98 22.33
N LEU A 200 11.72 1.53 23.51
CA LEU A 200 10.88 1.33 24.68
C LEU A 200 10.41 2.69 25.24
N GLN A 201 9.15 2.76 25.65
CA GLN A 201 8.64 3.94 26.36
C GLN A 201 9.14 3.96 27.80
N ASN A 202 9.32 5.17 28.34
CA ASN A 202 9.70 5.38 29.74
C ASN A 202 8.74 4.66 30.71
N SER A 203 7.46 4.54 30.36
CA SER A 203 6.45 3.86 31.17
C SER A 203 6.53 2.34 31.12
N ASP A 204 7.08 1.75 30.05
CA ASP A 204 7.20 0.30 29.89
C ASP A 204 8.43 -0.24 30.63
N ILE A 205 9.48 0.57 30.76
CA ILE A 205 10.78 0.18 31.33
C ILE A 205 10.66 -0.40 32.76
N PRO A 206 9.95 0.25 33.72
CA PRO A 206 9.81 -0.32 35.05
C PRO A 206 9.10 -1.68 35.05
N VAL A 207 8.08 -1.87 34.19
CA VAL A 207 7.32 -3.12 34.11
C VAL A 207 8.19 -4.26 33.58
N ILE A 208 8.98 -3.99 32.53
CA ILE A 208 9.93 -4.96 31.97
C ILE A 208 10.96 -5.34 33.03
N ARG A 209 11.50 -4.34 33.74
CA ARG A 209 12.49 -4.55 34.79
C ARG A 209 11.94 -5.40 35.92
N GLU A 210 10.78 -5.03 36.46
CA GLU A 210 10.10 -5.76 37.54
C GLU A 210 9.77 -7.20 37.15
N TYR A 211 9.36 -7.44 35.90
CA TYR A 211 9.12 -8.79 35.39
C TYR A 211 10.36 -9.67 35.49
N PHE A 212 11.51 -9.22 34.97
CA PHE A 212 12.74 -10.00 35.01
C PHE A 212 13.33 -10.14 36.42
N LEU A 213 13.00 -9.23 37.35
CA LEU A 213 13.45 -9.27 38.74
C LEU A 213 12.51 -10.07 39.67
N ARG A 214 11.35 -10.52 39.19
CA ARG A 214 10.36 -11.25 39.99
C ARG A 214 10.90 -12.63 40.36
N GLU A 215 10.80 -13.02 41.63
CA GLU A 215 11.42 -14.25 42.16
C GLU A 215 10.94 -15.53 41.46
N ASP A 216 9.65 -15.64 41.15
CA ASP A 216 9.06 -16.78 40.43
C ASP A 216 9.55 -16.85 38.97
N VAL A 217 9.72 -15.70 38.32
CA VAL A 217 10.23 -15.60 36.94
C VAL A 217 11.71 -15.97 36.92
N LEU A 218 12.52 -15.42 37.82
CA LEU A 218 13.92 -15.77 37.97
C LEU A 218 14.13 -17.26 38.26
N ALA A 219 13.38 -17.82 39.21
CA ALA A 219 13.50 -19.24 39.54
C ALA A 219 13.20 -20.14 38.34
N LYS A 220 12.17 -19.83 37.57
CA LYS A 220 11.83 -20.56 36.33
C LYS A 220 12.89 -20.39 35.26
N ARG A 221 13.35 -19.17 34.99
CA ARG A 221 14.41 -18.88 34.02
C ARG A 221 15.72 -19.59 34.37
N MET A 222 16.12 -19.60 35.64
CA MET A 222 17.32 -20.28 36.11
C MET A 222 17.25 -21.80 35.88
N ALA A 223 16.06 -22.40 35.97
CA ALA A 223 15.88 -23.83 35.65
C ALA A 223 16.21 -24.17 34.18
N PHE A 224 16.19 -23.17 33.30
CA PHE A 224 16.58 -23.26 31.88
C PHE A 224 17.93 -22.59 31.58
N GLY A 225 18.70 -22.22 32.61
CA GLY A 225 20.05 -21.65 32.47
C GLY A 225 20.08 -20.15 32.16
N LEU A 226 18.99 -19.41 32.42
CA LEU A 226 18.90 -17.96 32.19
C LEU A 226 18.91 -17.20 33.53
N ASP A 227 19.98 -16.44 33.79
CA ASP A 227 20.13 -15.60 35.00
C ASP A 227 19.75 -14.13 34.75
N LEU A 228 20.18 -13.58 33.63
CA LEU A 228 19.92 -12.22 33.16
C LEU A 228 19.04 -12.23 31.90
N PRO A 229 18.34 -11.12 31.59
CA PRO A 229 17.65 -10.94 30.30
C PRO A 229 18.59 -11.15 29.12
N THR A 230 18.15 -11.89 28.11
CA THR A 230 18.89 -12.02 26.85
C THR A 230 18.51 -10.93 25.84
N ASP A 231 19.36 -10.67 24.84
CA ASP A 231 18.97 -9.89 23.66
C ASP A 231 17.71 -10.45 23.00
N VAL A 232 17.61 -11.76 22.80
CA VAL A 232 16.44 -12.41 22.18
C VAL A 232 15.14 -12.04 22.90
N GLU A 233 15.15 -12.02 24.24
CA GLU A 233 13.97 -11.69 25.04
C GLU A 233 13.62 -10.21 25.01
N LEU A 234 14.62 -9.33 25.11
CA LEU A 234 14.42 -7.88 25.08
C LEU A 234 13.94 -7.41 23.69
N GLU A 235 14.50 -7.96 22.62
CA GLU A 235 14.07 -7.67 21.25
C GLU A 235 12.63 -8.16 21.02
N TYR A 236 12.27 -9.38 21.48
CA TYR A 236 10.89 -9.86 21.41
C TYR A 236 9.91 -8.92 22.13
N ILE A 237 10.22 -8.52 23.37
CA ILE A 237 9.37 -7.62 24.15
C ILE A 237 9.25 -6.25 23.45
N SER A 238 10.35 -5.71 22.93
CA SER A 238 10.38 -4.45 22.18
C SER A 238 9.45 -4.49 20.96
N GLN A 239 9.58 -5.53 20.11
CA GLN A 239 8.72 -5.69 18.93
C GLN A 239 7.24 -5.79 19.34
N ALA A 240 6.94 -6.63 20.33
CA ALA A 240 5.58 -6.83 20.83
C ALA A 240 4.96 -5.60 21.51
N ARG A 241 5.77 -4.62 21.95
CA ARG A 241 5.32 -3.38 22.61
C ARG A 241 5.34 -2.15 21.70
N SER A 242 5.95 -2.22 20.53
CA SER A 242 5.94 -1.15 19.53
C SER A 242 4.51 -0.68 19.19
N ASP A 243 4.36 0.60 18.83
CA ASP A 243 3.04 1.13 18.43
C ASP A 243 2.53 0.44 17.16
N HIS A 244 3.44 0.12 16.22
CA HIS A 244 3.10 -0.57 14.99
C HIS A 244 2.54 -2.00 15.18
N CYS A 245 3.00 -2.77 16.17
CA CYS A 245 2.47 -4.12 16.43
C CYS A 245 1.34 -4.16 17.46
N ASN A 246 1.35 -3.27 18.47
CA ASN A 246 0.35 -3.32 19.55
C ASN A 246 -0.73 -2.22 19.46
N HIS A 247 -0.59 -1.27 18.53
CA HIS A 247 -1.55 -0.18 18.31
C HIS A 247 -1.84 0.61 19.60
N ASN A 248 -0.79 0.95 20.35
CA ASN A 248 -0.91 1.60 21.65
C ASN A 248 -1.63 2.94 21.56
N THR A 249 -1.42 3.70 20.49
CA THR A 249 -2.12 4.96 20.22
C THR A 249 -3.64 4.73 20.15
N PHE A 250 -4.08 3.78 19.34
CA PHE A 250 -5.51 3.46 19.15
C PHE A 250 -6.14 2.74 20.34
N ARG A 251 -5.33 2.11 21.19
CA ARG A 251 -5.73 1.53 22.49
C ARG A 251 -5.56 2.49 23.66
N GLY A 252 -5.08 3.71 23.42
CA GLY A 252 -4.80 4.71 24.45
C GLY A 252 -6.05 5.40 25.01
N LEU A 253 -5.84 6.19 26.05
CA LEU A 253 -6.85 7.03 26.70
C LEU A 253 -6.66 8.49 26.30
N PHE A 254 -7.69 9.12 25.75
CA PHE A 254 -7.67 10.51 25.31
C PHE A 254 -8.51 11.39 26.22
N ARG A 255 -7.91 12.44 26.76
CA ARG A 255 -8.60 13.50 27.52
C ARG A 255 -9.00 14.59 26.52
N TYR A 256 -10.16 14.42 25.88
CA TYR A 256 -10.65 15.36 24.88
C TYR A 256 -11.24 16.61 25.52
N HIS A 257 -10.88 17.79 25.01
CA HIS A 257 -11.43 19.08 25.39
C HIS A 257 -11.66 19.94 24.14
N ASP A 258 -12.92 20.24 23.85
CA ASP A 258 -13.28 21.28 22.90
C ASP A 258 -13.22 22.65 23.58
N THR A 259 -12.25 23.45 23.16
CA THR A 259 -11.98 24.77 23.75
C THR A 259 -13.07 25.80 23.46
N ALA A 260 -13.83 25.64 22.37
CA ALA A 260 -14.86 26.58 21.96
C ALA A 260 -16.19 26.32 22.69
N THR A 261 -16.55 25.05 22.90
CA THR A 261 -17.79 24.66 23.60
C THR A 261 -17.59 24.34 25.08
N ASN A 262 -16.32 24.24 25.51
CA ASN A 262 -15.90 23.72 26.81
C ASN A 262 -16.35 22.27 27.09
N HIS A 263 -16.74 21.51 26.05
CA HIS A 263 -17.07 20.09 26.17
C HIS A 263 -15.81 19.28 26.48
N LYS A 264 -15.89 18.42 27.50
CA LYS A 264 -14.81 17.50 27.88
C LYS A 264 -15.32 16.07 27.90
N GLU A 265 -14.54 15.16 27.35
CA GLU A 265 -14.88 13.74 27.26
C GLU A 265 -13.61 12.90 27.43
N ILE A 266 -13.72 11.77 28.12
CA ILE A 266 -12.66 10.76 28.17
C ILE A 266 -12.99 9.72 27.10
N VAL A 267 -12.12 9.60 26.11
CA VAL A 267 -12.22 8.57 25.06
C VAL A 267 -11.20 7.49 25.38
N ASP A 268 -11.67 6.44 26.03
CA ASP A 268 -10.85 5.28 26.41
C ASP A 268 -10.91 4.23 25.30
N ASN A 269 -9.74 3.91 24.74
CA ASN A 269 -9.56 2.91 23.68
C ASN A 269 -10.42 3.19 22.44
N PRO A 270 -10.04 4.18 21.61
CA PRO A 270 -10.71 4.47 20.34
C PRO A 270 -10.91 3.26 19.43
N PHE A 271 -9.97 2.31 19.38
CA PHE A 271 -10.15 1.06 18.64
C PHE A 271 -11.38 0.30 19.13
N LYS A 272 -11.46 0.06 20.44
CA LYS A 272 -12.60 -0.65 21.02
C LYS A 272 -13.92 0.09 20.81
N THR A 273 -13.94 1.39 21.06
CA THR A 273 -15.17 2.19 21.11
C THR A 273 -15.67 2.67 19.76
N CYS A 274 -14.78 2.88 18.80
CA CYS A 274 -15.10 3.46 17.49
C CYS A 274 -14.95 2.50 16.31
N ILE A 275 -14.25 1.37 16.48
CA ILE A 275 -14.00 0.38 15.41
C ILE A 275 -14.60 -0.98 15.78
N GLU A 276 -14.15 -1.59 16.88
CA GLU A 276 -14.55 -2.95 17.27
C GLU A 276 -16.04 -3.04 17.63
N ALA A 277 -16.50 -2.27 18.62
CA ALA A 277 -17.88 -2.37 19.10
C ALA A 277 -18.92 -2.06 17.99
N PRO A 278 -18.77 -1.01 17.16
CA PRO A 278 -19.65 -0.77 16.02
C PRO A 278 -19.64 -1.91 15.00
N THR A 279 -18.45 -2.44 14.68
CA THR A 279 -18.30 -3.53 13.71
C THR A 279 -18.99 -4.81 14.20
N LEU A 280 -18.82 -5.17 15.47
CA LEU A 280 -19.50 -6.31 16.08
C LEU A 280 -21.02 -6.13 16.11
N GLN A 281 -21.50 -4.94 16.46
CA GLN A 281 -22.93 -4.60 16.42
C GLN A 281 -23.52 -4.75 15.01
N ILE A 282 -22.77 -4.38 13.97
CA ILE A 282 -23.21 -4.52 12.58
C ILE A 282 -23.15 -5.99 12.15
N LYS A 283 -22.09 -6.72 12.52
CA LYS A 283 -21.91 -8.16 12.22
C LYS A 283 -23.09 -8.98 12.71
N GLU A 284 -23.61 -8.73 13.91
CA GLU A 284 -24.80 -9.41 14.45
C GLU A 284 -26.05 -9.32 13.54
N LYS A 285 -26.10 -8.31 12.67
CA LYS A 285 -27.23 -8.04 11.77
C LYS A 285 -26.96 -8.41 10.31
N LYS A 286 -25.72 -8.81 9.98
CA LYS A 286 -25.25 -9.02 8.61
C LYS A 286 -24.52 -10.37 8.51
N ASP A 287 -25.26 -11.41 8.16
CA ASP A 287 -24.80 -12.80 8.02
C ASP A 287 -23.67 -13.01 6.98
N TRP A 288 -23.54 -12.10 6.02
CA TRP A 288 -22.44 -12.11 5.07
C TRP A 288 -21.09 -11.74 5.71
N VAL A 289 -21.07 -11.12 6.90
CA VAL A 289 -19.84 -10.81 7.63
C VAL A 289 -19.38 -12.03 8.41
N VAL A 290 -18.44 -12.78 7.86
CA VAL A 290 -18.02 -14.09 8.39
C VAL A 290 -17.04 -13.90 9.56
N SER A 291 -15.96 -13.16 9.35
CA SER A 291 -14.85 -13.03 10.30
C SER A 291 -14.23 -11.63 10.23
N VAL A 292 -13.95 -11.03 11.39
CA VAL A 292 -13.37 -9.68 11.52
C VAL A 292 -12.60 -9.58 12.85
N LEU A 293 -11.65 -8.64 12.95
CA LEU A 293 -10.97 -8.21 14.19
C LEU A 293 -10.07 -9.23 14.90
N TRP A 294 -9.69 -10.34 14.25
CA TRP A 294 -8.83 -11.35 14.87
C TRP A 294 -7.77 -11.97 13.96
N ASP A 295 -8.01 -12.01 12.64
CA ASP A 295 -7.15 -12.63 11.63
C ASP A 295 -6.46 -11.55 10.78
N ASN A 296 -5.53 -11.94 9.90
CA ASN A 296 -4.74 -11.04 9.03
C ASN A 296 -5.62 -10.21 8.08
N ALA A 297 -6.83 -10.69 7.76
CA ALA A 297 -7.80 -9.99 6.95
C ALA A 297 -9.24 -10.23 7.42
N GLY A 298 -10.14 -9.34 7.00
CA GLY A 298 -11.57 -9.54 7.15
C GLY A 298 -12.13 -10.49 6.11
N VAL A 299 -13.13 -11.29 6.48
CA VAL A 299 -13.77 -12.30 5.64
C VAL A 299 -15.24 -11.95 5.43
N GLY A 300 -15.62 -11.74 4.18
CA GLY A 300 -17.00 -11.55 3.74
C GLY A 300 -17.49 -12.72 2.88
N ARG A 301 -18.80 -12.94 2.85
CA ARG A 301 -19.42 -13.97 2.02
C ARG A 301 -19.61 -13.48 0.59
N PHE A 302 -19.06 -14.21 -0.38
CA PHE A 302 -19.32 -13.97 -1.80
C PHE A 302 -20.61 -14.70 -2.24
N ASP A 303 -20.72 -15.98 -1.89
CA ASP A 303 -21.91 -16.81 -2.07
C ASP A 303 -21.97 -17.97 -1.04
N GLU A 304 -22.82 -18.97 -1.25
CA GLU A 304 -22.87 -20.14 -0.35
C GLU A 304 -21.58 -20.96 -0.33
N ASN A 305 -20.81 -20.94 -1.43
CA ASN A 305 -19.65 -21.81 -1.64
C ASN A 305 -18.31 -21.09 -1.46
N TYR A 306 -18.30 -19.76 -1.47
CA TYR A 306 -17.08 -18.96 -1.41
C TYR A 306 -17.16 -17.77 -0.45
N TYR A 307 -16.02 -17.51 0.20
CA TYR A 307 -15.74 -16.28 0.93
C TYR A 307 -14.72 -15.44 0.16
N TYR A 308 -14.85 -14.12 0.24
CA TYR A 308 -13.79 -13.20 -0.13
C TYR A 308 -13.09 -12.67 1.13
N VAL A 309 -11.81 -12.32 1.00
CA VAL A 309 -11.01 -11.74 2.09
C VAL A 309 -10.43 -10.41 1.64
N ILE A 310 -10.38 -9.40 2.52
CA ILE A 310 -9.83 -8.08 2.18
C ILE A 310 -9.04 -7.51 3.35
N THR A 311 -7.89 -6.91 3.05
CA THR A 311 -7.07 -6.18 4.02
C THR A 311 -6.28 -5.06 3.35
N GLY A 312 -5.92 -4.04 4.12
CA GLY A 312 -5.17 -2.88 3.64
C GLY A 312 -4.07 -2.46 4.61
N GLU A 313 -2.91 -2.13 4.06
CA GLU A 313 -1.72 -1.72 4.80
C GLU A 313 -1.10 -0.45 4.23
N THR A 314 -0.05 0.03 4.91
CA THR A 314 0.76 1.17 4.48
C THR A 314 2.24 0.85 4.59
N HIS A 315 3.06 1.40 3.70
CA HIS A 315 4.50 1.14 3.67
C HIS A 315 5.34 2.44 3.58
N ASN A 316 4.96 3.42 4.40
CA ASN A 316 5.37 4.82 4.30
C ASN A 316 6.87 5.07 4.52
N SER A 317 7.42 4.67 5.67
CA SER A 317 8.82 4.97 6.03
C SER A 317 9.81 4.32 5.06
N PRO A 318 9.68 3.01 4.73
CA PRO A 318 10.62 2.38 3.83
C PRO A 318 10.53 2.96 2.41
N SER A 319 9.34 3.30 1.91
CA SER A 319 9.20 3.96 0.60
C SER A 319 9.76 5.39 0.57
N ASN A 320 9.86 6.06 1.72
CA ASN A 320 10.48 7.38 1.81
C ASN A 320 12.02 7.31 1.77
N ILE A 321 12.60 6.24 2.34
CA ILE A 321 14.04 5.95 2.31
C ILE A 321 14.43 5.40 0.94
N GLU A 322 13.69 4.42 0.46
CA GLU A 322 13.95 3.72 -0.79
C GLU A 322 12.64 3.39 -1.50
N ALA A 323 12.32 4.21 -2.49
CA ALA A 323 11.02 4.21 -3.14
C ALA A 323 10.64 2.87 -3.78
N TYR A 324 11.58 2.22 -4.48
CA TYR A 324 11.29 0.98 -5.19
C TYR A 324 11.14 -0.20 -4.22
N GLY A 325 12.15 -0.44 -3.38
CA GLY A 325 12.22 -1.49 -2.38
C GLY A 325 11.08 -1.42 -1.39
N GLY A 326 10.83 -0.24 -0.80
CA GLY A 326 9.70 -0.06 0.11
C GLY A 326 8.35 -0.30 -0.54
N ALA A 327 8.16 0.10 -1.80
CA ALA A 327 6.87 -0.11 -2.48
C ALA A 327 6.67 -1.57 -2.91
N ILE A 328 7.71 -2.25 -3.41
CA ILE A 328 7.60 -3.67 -3.78
C ILE A 328 7.33 -4.53 -2.55
N THR A 329 8.00 -4.28 -1.42
CA THR A 329 7.72 -5.01 -0.17
C THR A 329 6.36 -4.67 0.41
N GLY A 330 5.86 -3.45 0.21
CA GLY A 330 4.48 -3.10 0.51
C GLY A 330 3.48 -3.99 -0.25
N ILE A 331 3.57 -4.04 -1.58
CA ILE A 331 2.57 -4.78 -2.39
C ILE A 331 2.68 -6.30 -2.22
N VAL A 332 3.88 -6.88 -2.12
CA VAL A 332 4.02 -8.32 -1.87
C VAL A 332 3.80 -8.66 -0.40
N GLY A 333 4.05 -7.74 0.53
CA GLY A 333 3.71 -7.86 1.95
C GLY A 333 2.21 -8.08 2.13
N ILE A 334 1.40 -7.15 1.63
CA ILE A 334 -0.06 -7.21 1.75
C ILE A 334 -0.66 -8.44 1.06
N TYR A 335 0.01 -9.00 0.06
CA TYR A 335 -0.43 -10.25 -0.57
C TYR A 335 -0.30 -11.46 0.35
N ARG A 336 0.57 -11.44 1.36
CA ARG A 336 0.68 -12.56 2.31
C ARG A 336 -0.48 -12.62 3.29
N ASP A 337 -1.12 -11.49 3.58
CA ASP A 337 -2.24 -11.46 4.53
C ASP A 337 -3.45 -12.30 4.05
N PRO A 338 -3.95 -12.16 2.80
CA PRO A 338 -4.94 -13.10 2.27
C PRO A 338 -4.45 -14.56 2.24
N LEU A 339 -3.16 -14.81 1.98
CA LEU A 339 -2.59 -16.16 2.04
C LEU A 339 -2.63 -16.74 3.46
N GLY A 340 -2.49 -15.88 4.48
CA GLY A 340 -2.54 -16.24 5.90
C GLY A 340 -3.93 -16.21 6.53
N THR A 341 -4.97 -15.74 5.82
CA THR A 341 -6.32 -15.61 6.38
C THR A 341 -7.08 -16.93 6.32
N GLY A 342 -7.67 -17.34 7.45
CA GLY A 342 -8.30 -18.66 7.60
C GLY A 342 -7.32 -19.78 7.27
N LYS A 343 -7.74 -20.76 6.48
CA LYS A 343 -6.86 -21.82 5.95
C LYS A 343 -6.15 -21.42 4.65
N GLY A 344 -6.19 -20.14 4.26
CA GLY A 344 -5.52 -19.57 3.10
C GLY A 344 -6.46 -19.27 1.92
N SER A 345 -6.19 -18.17 1.22
CA SER A 345 -7.01 -17.72 0.09
C SER A 345 -6.21 -17.55 -1.20
N LYS A 346 -6.89 -17.67 -2.34
CA LYS A 346 -6.34 -17.34 -3.64
C LYS A 346 -6.42 -15.83 -3.86
N LEU A 347 -5.29 -15.17 -4.11
CA LEU A 347 -5.27 -13.74 -4.44
C LEU A 347 -6.02 -13.44 -5.75
N ILE A 348 -6.88 -12.43 -5.73
CA ILE A 348 -7.71 -12.04 -6.89
C ILE A 348 -7.41 -10.62 -7.41
N LEU A 349 -6.93 -9.71 -6.55
CA LEU A 349 -6.56 -8.34 -6.95
C LEU A 349 -5.73 -7.62 -5.87
N GLY A 350 -5.02 -6.58 -6.30
CA GLY A 350 -4.44 -5.53 -5.48
C GLY A 350 -4.97 -4.13 -5.85
N THR A 351 -4.75 -3.15 -4.98
CA THR A 351 -5.02 -1.72 -5.23
C THR A 351 -3.94 -0.85 -4.57
N TYR A 352 -3.86 0.42 -4.94
CA TYR A 352 -2.81 1.34 -4.46
C TYR A 352 -3.35 2.74 -4.12
N GLY A 353 -2.75 3.40 -3.14
CA GLY A 353 -3.02 4.81 -2.83
C GLY A 353 -1.72 5.53 -2.52
N PHE A 354 -1.44 6.64 -3.19
CA PHE A 354 -0.19 7.39 -2.98
C PHE A 354 -0.46 8.84 -2.58
N CYS A 355 0.22 9.33 -1.55
CA CYS A 355 0.28 10.75 -1.22
C CYS A 355 1.73 11.22 -1.26
N VAL A 356 2.03 12.16 -2.15
CA VAL A 356 3.41 12.59 -2.44
C VAL A 356 3.49 14.10 -2.62
N GLY A 357 4.72 14.65 -2.50
CA GLY A 357 4.99 16.03 -2.87
C GLY A 357 4.69 16.32 -4.35
N PRO A 358 4.57 17.60 -4.76
CA PRO A 358 4.34 17.97 -6.16
C PRO A 358 5.39 17.34 -7.10
N ARG A 359 4.96 16.62 -8.14
CA ARG A 359 5.88 15.89 -9.04
C ARG A 359 6.86 16.81 -9.78
N ASP A 360 6.46 18.05 -10.03
CA ASP A 360 7.24 19.10 -10.69
C ASP A 360 7.80 20.13 -9.69
N TYR A 361 7.97 19.74 -8.43
CA TYR A 361 8.50 20.60 -7.38
C TYR A 361 9.80 21.31 -7.81
N LYS A 362 9.80 22.65 -7.71
CA LYS A 362 10.96 23.52 -8.01
C LYS A 362 11.33 24.42 -6.83
N GLY A 363 10.79 24.13 -5.65
CA GLY A 363 11.06 24.93 -4.46
C GLY A 363 12.43 24.61 -3.85
N GLU A 364 12.75 25.32 -2.77
CA GLU A 364 14.10 25.30 -2.20
C GLU A 364 14.32 24.17 -1.17
N LEU A 365 13.26 23.50 -0.73
CA LEU A 365 13.36 22.37 0.19
C LEU A 365 13.95 21.16 -0.53
N LYS A 366 14.85 20.46 0.14
CA LYS A 366 15.57 19.30 -0.41
C LYS A 366 15.15 18.04 0.35
N PRO A 367 14.01 17.42 0.00
CA PRO A 367 13.64 16.13 0.54
C PRO A 367 14.67 15.07 0.14
N HIS A 368 14.71 13.95 0.87
CA HIS A 368 15.67 12.87 0.62
C HIS A 368 15.66 12.40 -0.85
N LEU A 369 14.47 12.14 -1.38
CA LEU A 369 14.23 11.95 -2.81
C LEU A 369 13.34 13.08 -3.34
N HIS A 370 13.72 13.63 -4.50
CA HIS A 370 12.84 14.54 -5.22
C HIS A 370 11.47 13.86 -5.47
N PRO A 371 10.32 14.53 -5.25
CA PRO A 371 9.01 13.87 -5.31
C PRO A 371 8.73 13.12 -6.62
N ARG A 372 9.26 13.64 -7.74
CA ARG A 372 9.28 12.94 -9.03
C ARG A 372 9.88 11.54 -8.97
N ARG A 373 11.12 11.44 -8.46
CA ARG A 373 11.85 10.17 -8.40
C ARG A 373 11.21 9.23 -7.38
N LEU A 374 10.73 9.78 -6.27
CA LEU A 374 10.01 9.02 -5.26
C LEU A 374 8.76 8.36 -5.87
N LEU A 375 7.89 9.14 -6.54
CA LEU A 375 6.68 8.57 -7.14
C LEU A 375 7.01 7.57 -8.25
N ASP A 376 7.96 7.88 -9.14
CA ASP A 376 8.34 6.98 -10.23
C ASP A 376 8.89 5.65 -9.66
N GLY A 377 9.70 5.69 -8.60
CA GLY A 377 10.19 4.49 -7.90
C GLY A 377 9.10 3.68 -7.20
N VAL A 378 8.15 4.35 -6.53
CA VAL A 378 6.99 3.68 -5.90
C VAL A 378 6.14 2.95 -6.94
N VAL A 379 5.84 3.61 -8.06
CA VAL A 379 5.08 3.02 -9.17
C VAL A 379 5.82 1.82 -9.76
N GLU A 380 7.13 1.91 -9.95
CA GLU A 380 7.95 0.80 -10.43
C GLU A 380 7.94 -0.39 -9.45
N GLY A 381 8.03 -0.15 -8.15
CA GLY A 381 7.98 -1.20 -7.12
C GLY A 381 6.63 -1.92 -7.09
N VAL A 382 5.52 -1.17 -7.11
CA VAL A 382 4.17 -1.76 -7.15
C VAL A 382 3.93 -2.54 -8.44
N ARG A 383 4.37 -1.99 -9.59
CA ARG A 383 4.28 -2.66 -10.89
C ARG A 383 5.00 -4.01 -10.85
N ASP A 384 6.26 -3.99 -10.44
CA ASP A 384 7.08 -5.18 -10.48
C ASP A 384 6.57 -6.24 -9.49
N GLY A 385 6.09 -5.84 -8.30
CA GLY A 385 5.46 -6.74 -7.35
C GLY A 385 4.16 -7.36 -7.88
N GLY A 386 3.20 -6.54 -8.29
CA GLY A 386 1.89 -7.00 -8.78
C GLY A 386 1.99 -7.85 -10.06
N ASN A 387 2.67 -7.33 -11.09
CA ASN A 387 2.74 -7.98 -12.40
C ASN A 387 3.50 -9.32 -12.33
N LYS A 388 4.63 -9.37 -11.62
CA LYS A 388 5.43 -10.61 -11.51
C LYS A 388 4.75 -11.65 -10.62
N SER A 389 3.96 -11.23 -9.62
CA SER A 389 3.11 -12.15 -8.84
C SER A 389 1.89 -12.67 -9.64
N GLY A 390 1.58 -12.06 -10.78
CA GLY A 390 0.39 -12.41 -11.58
C GLY A 390 -0.93 -12.00 -10.92
N ILE A 391 -0.91 -10.93 -10.13
CA ILE A 391 -2.07 -10.40 -9.41
C ILE A 391 -2.41 -9.02 -10.01
N PRO A 392 -3.65 -8.80 -10.48
CA PRO A 392 -3.99 -7.55 -11.15
C PRO A 392 -4.11 -6.40 -10.13
N THR A 393 -3.49 -5.26 -10.40
CA THR A 393 -3.63 -4.05 -9.58
C THR A 393 -4.64 -3.11 -10.25
N ILE A 394 -5.89 -3.17 -9.78
CA ILE A 394 -7.05 -2.73 -10.58
C ILE A 394 -7.63 -1.36 -10.21
N PHE A 395 -7.21 -0.76 -9.12
CA PHE A 395 -7.73 0.54 -8.70
C PHE A 395 -6.72 1.28 -7.85
N GLY A 396 -6.74 2.61 -7.92
CA GLY A 396 -5.93 3.41 -7.03
C GLY A 396 -6.02 4.91 -7.25
N GLN A 397 -5.40 5.65 -6.33
CA GLN A 397 -5.44 7.11 -6.31
C GLN A 397 -4.06 7.71 -6.02
N VAL A 398 -3.80 8.90 -6.56
CA VAL A 398 -2.59 9.67 -6.28
C VAL A 398 -2.99 11.10 -5.91
N ILE A 399 -2.54 11.54 -4.74
CA ILE A 399 -2.74 12.88 -4.20
C ILE A 399 -1.41 13.60 -4.09
N PHE A 400 -1.40 14.85 -4.56
CA PHE A 400 -0.25 15.73 -4.50
C PHE A 400 -0.48 16.85 -3.47
N ASP A 401 0.43 16.97 -2.51
CA ASP A 401 0.52 18.12 -1.60
C ASP A 401 1.92 18.26 -1.00
N LYS A 402 2.33 19.49 -0.71
CA LYS A 402 3.66 19.79 -0.12
C LYS A 402 3.87 19.18 1.28
N SER A 403 2.80 18.89 2.02
CA SER A 403 2.89 18.27 3.35
C SER A 403 3.49 16.85 3.31
N TYR A 404 3.42 16.17 2.17
CA TYR A 404 4.01 14.84 1.99
C TYR A 404 5.47 14.89 1.51
N MET A 405 6.12 16.06 1.55
CA MET A 405 7.54 16.18 1.24
C MET A 405 8.45 15.64 2.34
N GLY A 406 8.00 15.64 3.60
CA GLY A 406 8.75 15.05 4.71
C GLY A 406 8.67 13.52 4.69
N LYS A 407 7.47 12.99 4.46
CA LYS A 407 7.19 11.56 4.39
C LYS A 407 6.04 11.30 3.41
N CYS A 408 6.29 10.48 2.40
CA CYS A 408 5.24 10.01 1.49
C CYS A 408 4.30 9.02 2.18
N LEU A 409 3.08 8.87 1.66
CA LEU A 409 2.16 7.81 2.07
C LEU A 409 1.96 6.82 0.93
N VAL A 410 2.12 5.54 1.22
CA VAL A 410 1.97 4.42 0.27
C VAL A 410 1.02 3.42 0.88
N TYR A 411 -0.23 3.44 0.43
CA TYR A 411 -1.29 2.50 0.79
C TYR A 411 -1.35 1.37 -0.23
N VAL A 412 -1.56 0.16 0.26
CA VAL A 412 -1.82 -1.03 -0.56
C VAL A 412 -2.98 -1.81 0.04
N THR A 413 -3.83 -2.40 -0.79
CA THR A 413 -4.90 -3.29 -0.33
C THR A 413 -4.90 -4.52 -1.20
N ALA A 414 -5.11 -5.69 -0.61
CA ALA A 414 -5.22 -6.95 -1.31
C ALA A 414 -6.58 -7.61 -1.03
N MET A 415 -7.03 -8.39 -2.00
CA MET A 415 -8.21 -9.23 -1.83
C MET A 415 -7.94 -10.65 -2.34
N GLY A 416 -8.51 -11.62 -1.64
CA GLY A 416 -8.47 -13.03 -2.02
C GLY A 416 -9.86 -13.68 -2.01
N ILE A 417 -9.92 -14.92 -2.49
CA ILE A 417 -11.11 -15.77 -2.46
C ILE A 417 -10.75 -17.17 -1.94
N MET A 418 -11.61 -17.74 -1.10
CA MET A 418 -11.45 -19.09 -0.56
C MET A 418 -12.78 -19.86 -0.57
N PRO A 419 -12.76 -21.20 -0.63
CA PRO A 419 -13.96 -22.02 -0.41
C PRO A 419 -14.60 -21.66 0.93
N ALA A 420 -15.92 -21.72 1.06
CA ALA A 420 -16.61 -21.46 2.32
C ALA A 420 -16.32 -22.55 3.36
N THR A 421 -16.07 -23.79 2.91
CA THR A 421 -15.77 -24.94 3.75
C THR A 421 -14.63 -25.78 3.17
N ILE A 422 -13.81 -26.37 4.05
CA ILE A 422 -12.79 -27.38 3.77
C ILE A 422 -13.06 -28.54 4.74
N ASP A 423 -13.21 -29.75 4.23
CA ASP A 423 -13.56 -30.95 5.01
C ASP A 423 -14.77 -30.76 5.95
N GLY A 424 -15.81 -30.09 5.46
CA GLY A 424 -17.03 -29.81 6.21
C GLY A 424 -16.90 -28.74 7.30
N THR A 425 -15.70 -28.18 7.53
CA THR A 425 -15.46 -27.08 8.47
C THR A 425 -15.33 -25.76 7.72
N SER A 426 -15.83 -24.67 8.30
CA SER A 426 -15.71 -23.35 7.68
C SER A 426 -14.24 -22.95 7.53
N SER A 427 -13.83 -22.53 6.33
CA SER A 427 -12.41 -22.28 5.99
C SER A 427 -11.77 -21.10 6.71
N HIS A 428 -12.58 -20.17 7.25
CA HIS A 428 -12.09 -19.05 8.06
C HIS A 428 -11.62 -19.48 9.46
N ILE A 429 -11.94 -20.71 9.89
CA ILE A 429 -11.55 -21.23 11.20
C ILE A 429 -10.16 -21.85 11.09
N LYS A 430 -9.20 -21.29 11.82
CA LYS A 430 -7.83 -21.79 11.98
C LYS A 430 -7.44 -21.75 13.45
N ARG A 431 -6.66 -22.71 13.93
CA ARG A 431 -6.16 -22.77 15.32
C ARG A 431 -4.95 -23.69 15.41
N THR A 432 -3.96 -23.33 16.22
CA THR A 432 -2.88 -24.26 16.61
C THR A 432 -3.26 -25.09 17.84
N ASN A 433 -2.82 -26.33 17.87
CA ASN A 433 -3.03 -27.28 18.96
C ASN A 433 -1.68 -27.80 19.50
N PRO A 434 -1.62 -28.23 20.77
CA PRO A 434 -0.45 -28.94 21.28
C PRO A 434 -0.12 -30.17 20.42
N GLY A 435 1.13 -30.27 19.98
CA GLY A 435 1.61 -31.33 19.09
C GLY A 435 1.75 -30.91 17.63
N ASP A 436 1.08 -29.84 17.18
CA ASP A 436 1.21 -29.34 15.81
C ASP A 436 2.65 -28.89 15.53
N LEU A 437 3.16 -29.21 14.34
CA LEU A 437 4.48 -28.80 13.90
C LEU A 437 4.49 -27.31 13.53
N ILE A 438 5.58 -26.62 13.85
CA ILE A 438 5.82 -25.23 13.41
C ILE A 438 6.70 -25.28 12.18
N ILE A 439 6.16 -24.87 11.03
CA ILE A 439 6.84 -24.95 9.75
C ILE A 439 7.01 -23.54 9.17
N MET A 440 8.23 -23.20 8.78
CA MET A 440 8.51 -22.02 7.98
C MET A 440 8.55 -22.40 6.50
N CYS A 441 7.82 -21.67 5.67
CA CYS A 441 7.79 -21.84 4.21
C CYS A 441 8.25 -20.57 3.49
N GLY A 442 8.94 -20.71 2.36
CA GLY A 442 9.27 -19.60 1.47
C GLY A 442 10.72 -19.12 1.58
N GLY A 443 10.92 -17.80 1.69
CA GLY A 443 12.24 -17.16 1.64
C GLY A 443 13.14 -17.44 2.85
N ARG A 444 14.46 -17.35 2.68
CA ARG A 444 15.43 -17.52 3.77
C ARG A 444 15.59 -16.26 4.63
N VAL A 445 15.99 -16.44 5.89
CA VAL A 445 16.23 -15.36 6.86
C VAL A 445 17.61 -14.72 6.66
N GLY A 446 17.63 -13.40 6.59
CA GLY A 446 18.84 -12.57 6.59
C GLY A 446 18.68 -11.36 7.52
N LYS A 447 19.66 -10.45 7.55
CA LYS A 447 19.57 -9.19 8.32
C LYS A 447 18.68 -8.13 7.65
N ASP A 448 17.58 -8.54 7.03
CA ASP A 448 16.71 -7.64 6.27
C ASP A 448 15.66 -6.98 7.18
N GLY A 449 15.58 -5.65 7.13
CA GLY A 449 14.61 -4.85 7.90
C GLY A 449 14.53 -5.12 9.41
N ILE A 450 15.63 -5.58 10.02
CA ILE A 450 15.74 -5.60 11.48
C ILE A 450 15.47 -4.17 11.99
N HIS A 451 14.64 -4.06 13.03
CA HIS A 451 14.16 -2.79 13.59
C HIS A 451 13.24 -1.98 12.66
N GLY A 452 12.67 -2.59 11.61
CA GLY A 452 11.71 -1.93 10.72
C GLY A 452 10.47 -1.42 11.45
N VAL A 453 9.86 -2.27 12.28
CA VAL A 453 8.69 -1.93 13.13
C VAL A 453 8.99 -0.85 14.17
N THR A 454 10.16 -0.87 14.81
CA THR A 454 10.54 0.16 15.78
C THR A 454 10.84 1.49 15.09
N ALA A 455 11.53 1.46 13.94
CA ALA A 455 11.77 2.65 13.11
C ALA A 455 10.47 3.24 12.53
N ALA A 456 9.46 2.41 12.20
CA ALA A 456 8.15 2.87 11.77
C ALA A 456 7.36 3.57 12.88
N SER A 457 7.73 3.34 14.15
CA SER A 457 7.13 3.95 15.34
C SER A 457 7.82 5.26 15.77
N GLU A 458 8.73 5.81 14.94
CA GLU A 458 9.45 7.05 15.20
C GLU A 458 9.29 8.09 14.06
N THR A 459 9.64 9.34 14.35
CA THR A 459 9.73 10.40 13.33
C THR A 459 10.93 10.17 12.43
N TYR A 460 10.76 10.35 11.11
CA TYR A 460 11.84 10.17 10.14
C TYR A 460 12.96 11.21 10.31
N SER A 461 14.22 10.75 10.38
CA SER A 461 15.42 11.58 10.37
C SER A 461 16.58 10.92 9.60
N GLU A 462 17.66 11.66 9.33
CA GLU A 462 18.86 11.12 8.67
C GLU A 462 19.60 10.06 9.53
N THR A 463 19.29 9.98 10.82
CA THR A 463 19.89 9.00 11.75
C THR A 463 19.04 7.75 11.94
N THR A 464 17.83 7.68 11.36
CA THR A 464 17.02 6.46 11.36
C THR A 464 17.84 5.36 10.67
N PRO A 465 18.11 4.22 11.34
CA PRO A 465 18.93 3.16 10.76
C PRO A 465 18.33 2.73 9.42
N ALA A 466 19.14 2.75 8.36
CA ALA A 466 18.81 2.03 7.14
C ALA A 466 18.96 0.53 7.44
N GLY A 467 18.06 -0.04 8.24
CA GLY A 467 17.93 -1.50 8.36
C GLY A 467 17.92 -2.05 6.94
N HIS A 468 18.77 -3.05 6.65
CA HIS A 468 19.10 -3.42 5.26
C HIS A 468 17.84 -3.45 4.38
N VAL A 469 17.82 -2.56 3.38
CA VAL A 469 16.63 -2.34 2.53
C VAL A 469 16.19 -3.68 1.95
N GLN A 470 14.94 -4.02 2.24
CA GLN A 470 14.31 -5.25 1.80
C GLN A 470 14.00 -5.16 0.30
N ILE A 471 14.23 -6.24 -0.43
CA ILE A 471 13.80 -6.39 -1.83
C ILE A 471 12.84 -7.58 -1.86
N GLY A 472 11.61 -7.35 -2.30
CA GLY A 472 10.63 -8.42 -2.49
C GLY A 472 11.00 -9.36 -3.64
N ASP A 473 10.60 -10.62 -3.50
CA ASP A 473 10.79 -11.71 -4.48
C ASP A 473 9.43 -12.29 -4.93
N PRO A 474 8.73 -11.61 -5.86
CA PRO A 474 7.41 -12.05 -6.34
C PRO A 474 7.36 -13.49 -6.86
N TYR A 475 8.48 -14.02 -7.39
CA TYR A 475 8.55 -15.38 -7.91
C TYR A 475 8.48 -16.42 -6.78
N THR A 476 9.26 -16.21 -5.72
CA THR A 476 9.19 -17.07 -4.53
C THR A 476 7.79 -17.03 -3.91
N GLN A 477 7.18 -15.84 -3.81
CA GLN A 477 5.81 -15.70 -3.34
C GLN A 477 4.82 -16.45 -4.23
N LYS A 478 4.96 -16.37 -5.56
CA LYS A 478 4.04 -17.05 -6.49
C LYS A 478 4.11 -18.58 -6.35
N LYS A 479 5.30 -19.16 -6.25
CA LYS A 479 5.48 -20.60 -5.98
C LYS A 479 4.82 -21.00 -4.65
N MET A 480 5.07 -20.21 -3.60
CA MET A 480 4.49 -20.42 -2.28
C MET A 480 2.96 -20.30 -2.30
N HIS A 481 2.40 -19.34 -3.04
CA HIS A 481 0.96 -19.19 -3.20
C HIS A 481 0.32 -20.44 -3.81
N ASP A 482 0.85 -20.96 -4.92
CA ASP A 482 0.29 -22.16 -5.56
C ASP A 482 0.42 -23.41 -4.68
N PHE A 483 1.56 -23.56 -3.99
CA PHE A 483 1.78 -24.59 -3.00
C PHE A 483 0.73 -24.57 -1.88
N LEU A 484 0.53 -23.41 -1.25
CA LEU A 484 -0.38 -23.27 -0.11
C LEU A 484 -1.84 -23.50 -0.50
N LEU A 485 -2.25 -23.19 -1.73
CA LEU A 485 -3.59 -23.50 -2.21
C LEU A 485 -3.84 -25.01 -2.30
N GLU A 486 -2.88 -25.78 -2.81
CA GLU A 486 -3.01 -27.24 -2.89
C GLU A 486 -2.99 -27.88 -1.50
N VAL A 487 -2.10 -27.42 -0.61
CA VAL A 487 -2.05 -27.86 0.80
C VAL A 487 -3.36 -27.57 1.54
N ARG A 488 -3.96 -26.40 1.31
CA ARG A 488 -5.27 -26.03 1.86
C ARG A 488 -6.37 -26.96 1.34
N ASP A 489 -6.41 -27.16 0.03
CA ASP A 489 -7.48 -27.94 -0.62
C ASP A 489 -7.44 -29.42 -0.21
N GLU A 490 -6.27 -29.92 0.23
CA GLU A 490 -6.11 -31.24 0.87
C GLU A 490 -6.36 -31.26 2.39
N GLY A 491 -6.78 -30.14 2.99
CA GLY A 491 -7.15 -30.08 4.41
C GLY A 491 -5.98 -30.17 5.39
N LEU A 492 -4.74 -29.90 4.94
CA LEU A 492 -3.53 -30.13 5.74
C LEU A 492 -3.20 -28.99 6.71
N ILE A 493 -3.80 -27.81 6.52
CA ILE A 493 -3.53 -26.59 7.30
C ILE A 493 -4.43 -26.53 8.55
N GLU A 494 -3.79 -26.49 9.73
CA GLU A 494 -4.45 -26.15 11.01
C GLU A 494 -4.42 -24.65 11.28
N PHE A 495 -3.25 -24.04 11.01
CA PHE A 495 -3.04 -22.60 11.15
C PHE A 495 -2.04 -22.12 10.10
N ILE A 496 -2.23 -20.89 9.61
CA ILE A 496 -1.27 -20.22 8.74
C ILE A 496 -1.28 -18.73 9.04
N THR A 497 -0.13 -18.08 8.94
CA THR A 497 0.02 -16.62 9.02
C THR A 497 1.26 -16.17 8.27
N ASP A 498 1.29 -14.91 7.84
CA ASP A 498 2.46 -14.31 7.24
C ASP A 498 3.58 -14.05 8.26
N ASN A 499 4.80 -13.88 7.76
CA ASN A 499 5.89 -13.27 8.51
C ASN A 499 6.11 -11.83 7.99
N GLY A 500 5.55 -10.86 8.68
CA GLY A 500 5.70 -9.43 8.41
C GLY A 500 6.57 -8.73 9.45
N GLY A 501 6.04 -7.64 10.03
CA GLY A 501 6.71 -6.89 11.09
C GLY A 501 7.05 -7.76 12.30
N GLY A 502 8.30 -7.72 12.75
CA GLY A 502 8.81 -8.60 13.82
C GLY A 502 9.02 -10.07 13.43
N GLY A 503 8.73 -10.49 12.19
CA GLY A 503 9.16 -11.78 11.65
C GLY A 503 8.59 -13.03 12.35
N LEU A 504 9.48 -13.98 12.68
CA LEU A 504 9.09 -15.20 13.40
C LEU A 504 8.57 -14.88 14.80
N SER A 505 9.08 -13.81 15.40
CA SER A 505 8.69 -13.38 16.74
C SER A 505 7.21 -13.03 16.88
N SER A 506 6.63 -12.32 15.91
CA SER A 506 5.18 -12.03 15.86
C SER A 506 4.41 -13.27 15.43
N SER A 507 4.70 -13.83 14.25
CA SER A 507 3.93 -14.95 13.69
C SER A 507 3.83 -16.19 14.60
N VAL A 508 4.95 -16.65 15.18
CA VAL A 508 4.96 -17.79 16.11
C VAL A 508 4.44 -17.36 17.48
N GLY A 509 4.82 -16.18 17.96
CA GLY A 509 4.36 -15.66 19.26
C GLY A 509 2.84 -15.46 19.34
N GLU A 510 2.20 -15.04 18.25
CA GLU A 510 0.74 -14.87 18.16
C GLU A 510 0.02 -16.20 18.00
N SER A 511 0.50 -17.05 17.09
CA SER A 511 -0.10 -18.37 16.85
C SER A 511 0.02 -19.30 18.08
N ALA A 512 1.11 -19.21 18.85
CA ALA A 512 1.30 -19.98 20.08
C ALA A 512 0.31 -19.60 21.20
N ARG A 513 -0.41 -18.46 21.10
CA ARG A 513 -1.47 -18.11 22.06
C ARG A 513 -2.67 -19.06 21.99
N CYS A 514 -2.88 -19.72 20.85
CA CYS A 514 -3.97 -20.67 20.67
C CYS A 514 -3.68 -22.05 21.31
N SER A 515 -2.43 -22.51 21.20
CA SER A 515 -1.94 -23.74 21.84
C SER A 515 -1.53 -23.55 23.30
N ASN A 516 -1.25 -22.31 23.70
CA ASN A 516 -0.68 -21.92 24.99
C ASN A 516 0.76 -22.38 25.19
N GLY A 517 1.60 -22.25 24.16
CA GLY A 517 3.03 -22.54 24.26
C GLY A 517 3.63 -23.09 22.97
N CYS A 518 4.96 -23.02 22.88
CA CYS A 518 5.72 -23.60 21.78
C CYS A 518 7.21 -23.76 22.13
N HIS A 519 7.87 -24.66 21.40
CA HIS A 519 9.31 -24.80 21.38
C HIS A 519 9.83 -24.59 19.95
N VAL A 520 10.78 -23.67 19.78
CA VAL A 520 11.42 -23.37 18.49
C VAL A 520 12.93 -23.47 18.62
N SER A 521 13.53 -24.14 17.64
CA SER A 521 14.97 -24.34 17.49
C SER A 521 15.48 -23.43 16.38
N LEU A 522 16.16 -22.34 16.76
CA LEU A 522 16.56 -21.26 15.84
C LEU A 522 17.65 -21.72 14.87
N GLU A 523 18.45 -22.72 15.21
CA GLU A 523 19.46 -23.32 14.33
C GLU A 523 18.86 -24.07 13.12
N LYS A 524 17.56 -24.41 13.18
CA LYS A 524 16.85 -25.01 12.04
C LYS A 524 16.33 -23.99 11.03
N VAL A 525 16.32 -22.70 11.37
CA VAL A 525 15.77 -21.66 10.49
C VAL A 525 16.67 -21.50 9.26
N PRO A 526 16.15 -21.60 8.03
CA PRO A 526 16.95 -21.43 6.82
C PRO A 526 17.53 -20.01 6.71
N LEU A 527 18.86 -19.88 6.62
CA LEU A 527 19.57 -18.60 6.56
C LEU A 527 20.09 -18.27 5.15
N LYS A 528 20.08 -16.99 4.77
CA LYS A 528 20.70 -16.49 3.53
C LYS A 528 22.22 -16.60 3.55
N TYR A 529 22.80 -16.39 4.73
CA TYR A 529 24.24 -16.49 5.02
C TYR A 529 24.42 -16.83 6.49
N GLU A 530 25.48 -17.58 6.79
CA GLU A 530 25.83 -17.98 8.16
C GLU A 530 26.28 -16.77 9.01
N GLY A 531 26.19 -16.88 10.34
CA GLY A 531 26.75 -15.90 11.28
C GLY A 531 25.76 -14.88 11.86
N LEU A 532 24.45 -15.07 11.66
CA LEU A 532 23.41 -14.28 12.33
C LEU A 532 23.33 -14.66 13.81
N ASP A 533 23.23 -13.66 14.67
CA ASP A 533 22.94 -13.87 16.09
C ASP A 533 21.48 -14.37 16.26
N PRO A 534 21.17 -15.17 17.30
CA PRO A 534 19.83 -15.76 17.46
C PRO A 534 18.68 -14.74 17.51
N TRP A 535 18.91 -13.55 18.07
CA TRP A 535 17.92 -12.48 18.09
C TRP A 535 17.64 -11.94 16.68
N GLU A 536 18.67 -11.87 15.81
CA GLU A 536 18.53 -11.45 14.41
C GLU A 536 17.68 -12.45 13.61
N ILE A 537 17.88 -13.75 13.85
CA ILE A 537 17.07 -14.80 13.22
C ILE A 537 15.59 -14.66 13.63
N TRP A 538 15.36 -14.41 14.91
CA TRP A 538 14.01 -14.38 15.50
C TRP A 538 13.18 -13.17 15.03
N VAL A 539 13.78 -11.98 14.97
CA VAL A 539 13.07 -10.73 14.66
C VAL A 539 13.22 -10.26 13.21
N SER A 540 14.01 -10.96 12.40
CA SER A 540 14.22 -10.59 10.99
C SER A 540 12.91 -10.46 10.21
N GLU A 541 12.82 -9.41 9.40
CA GLU A 541 11.69 -9.08 8.53
C GLU A 541 11.99 -9.45 7.07
N SER A 542 12.84 -10.46 6.82
CA SER A 542 13.03 -11.03 5.49
C SER A 542 11.68 -11.37 4.84
N GLN A 543 11.56 -11.13 3.54
CA GLN A 543 10.30 -11.21 2.81
C GLN A 543 9.97 -12.62 2.31
N GLU A 544 8.73 -12.78 1.83
CA GLU A 544 8.19 -14.01 1.23
C GLU A 544 8.22 -15.24 2.14
N ARG A 545 7.85 -15.07 3.41
CA ARG A 545 7.78 -16.17 4.38
C ARG A 545 6.39 -16.31 4.99
N MET A 546 6.02 -17.55 5.28
CA MET A 546 4.81 -17.90 6.03
C MET A 546 5.14 -18.90 7.15
N THR A 547 4.44 -18.77 8.29
CA THR A 547 4.41 -19.80 9.34
C THR A 547 3.16 -20.65 9.15
N VAL A 548 3.34 -21.97 9.03
CA VAL A 548 2.26 -22.95 8.86
C VAL A 548 2.29 -23.97 10.00
N ALA A 549 1.14 -24.27 10.56
CA ALA A 549 0.93 -25.35 11.52
C ALA A 549 0.20 -26.52 10.85
N ILE A 550 0.78 -27.71 10.99
CA ILE A 550 0.18 -28.97 10.51
C ILE A 550 0.30 -30.04 11.58
N ARG A 551 -0.59 -31.05 11.49
CA ARG A 551 -0.47 -32.24 12.33
C ARG A 551 0.74 -33.09 11.91
N PRO A 552 1.48 -33.71 12.85
CA PRO A 552 2.69 -34.49 12.53
C PRO A 552 2.50 -35.58 11.49
N GLU A 553 1.34 -36.25 11.46
CA GLU A 553 1.04 -37.32 10.49
C GLU A 553 0.93 -36.83 9.04
N ASN A 554 0.78 -35.52 8.81
CA ASN A 554 0.63 -34.94 7.48
C ASN A 554 1.97 -34.49 6.87
N ILE A 555 3.09 -34.61 7.59
CA ILE A 555 4.38 -34.02 7.17
C ILE A 555 4.88 -34.57 5.84
N ASP A 556 4.75 -35.87 5.59
CA ASP A 556 5.26 -36.48 4.36
C ASP A 556 4.54 -35.92 3.14
N ARG A 557 3.20 -35.81 3.20
CA ARG A 557 2.40 -35.23 2.12
C ARG A 557 2.69 -33.74 1.94
N PHE A 558 2.85 -33.01 3.04
CA PHE A 558 3.21 -31.59 3.00
C PHE A 558 4.56 -31.35 2.31
N MET A 559 5.58 -32.15 2.63
CA MET A 559 6.91 -32.05 2.05
C MET A 559 6.94 -32.49 0.58
N GLU A 560 6.12 -33.47 0.20
CA GLU A 560 5.92 -33.87 -1.20
C GLU A 560 5.37 -32.71 -2.03
N LEU A 561 4.32 -32.04 -1.55
CA LEU A 561 3.72 -30.86 -2.19
C LEU A 561 4.72 -29.69 -2.25
N SER A 562 5.47 -29.46 -1.18
CA SER A 562 6.50 -28.42 -1.12
C SER A 562 7.58 -28.65 -2.20
N THR A 563 8.04 -29.90 -2.34
CA THR A 563 9.00 -30.31 -3.38
C THR A 563 8.43 -30.13 -4.79
N LYS A 564 7.17 -30.53 -5.02
CA LYS A 564 6.47 -30.38 -6.31
C LYS A 564 6.45 -28.93 -6.78
N HIS A 565 6.26 -27.98 -5.86
CA HIS A 565 6.17 -26.55 -6.16
C HIS A 565 7.50 -25.79 -6.01
N ALA A 566 8.59 -26.50 -5.71
CA ALA A 566 9.92 -25.92 -5.46
C ALA A 566 9.90 -24.80 -4.39
N VAL A 567 9.19 -25.05 -3.28
CA VAL A 567 9.13 -24.17 -2.12
C VAL A 567 10.09 -24.69 -1.05
N GLU A 568 10.92 -23.82 -0.47
CA GLU A 568 11.75 -24.22 0.67
C GLU A 568 10.87 -24.28 1.93
N THR A 569 10.95 -25.39 2.66
CA THR A 569 10.09 -25.68 3.81
C THR A 569 10.90 -26.34 4.90
N THR A 570 10.75 -25.88 6.14
CA THR A 570 11.51 -26.41 7.27
C THR A 570 10.69 -26.46 8.54
N VAL A 571 10.69 -27.61 9.21
CA VAL A 571 10.13 -27.77 10.55
C VAL A 571 11.10 -27.14 11.55
N ILE A 572 10.71 -26.01 12.12
CA ILE A 572 11.54 -25.24 13.06
C ILE A 572 11.19 -25.50 14.53
N GLY A 573 10.05 -26.14 14.80
CA GLY A 573 9.58 -26.33 16.16
C GLY A 573 8.27 -27.10 16.27
N GLN A 574 7.67 -27.03 17.45
CA GLN A 574 6.38 -27.64 17.76
C GLN A 574 5.59 -26.79 18.75
N TYR A 575 4.28 -26.67 18.55
CA TYR A 575 3.36 -26.07 19.52
C TYR A 575 3.12 -27.03 20.70
N ASN A 576 2.91 -26.47 21.89
CA ASN A 576 2.61 -27.21 23.11
C ASN A 576 1.71 -26.38 24.05
N ASP A 577 1.40 -26.89 25.23
CA ASP A 577 0.55 -26.25 26.25
C ASP A 577 1.33 -25.82 27.50
N SER A 578 2.66 -25.68 27.40
CA SER A 578 3.55 -25.40 28.54
C SER A 578 3.29 -24.07 29.25
N GLY A 579 2.60 -23.14 28.59
CA GLY A 579 2.45 -21.75 29.00
C GLY A 579 3.63 -20.86 28.60
N TYR A 580 4.62 -21.37 27.86
CA TYR A 580 5.86 -20.67 27.53
C TYR A 580 6.19 -20.66 26.03
N LEU A 581 6.73 -19.54 25.59
CA LEU A 581 7.55 -19.41 24.39
C LEU A 581 8.98 -19.82 24.76
N HIS A 582 9.40 -21.01 24.33
CA HIS A 582 10.73 -21.54 24.56
C HIS A 582 11.55 -21.52 23.26
N LEU A 583 12.62 -20.75 23.23
CA LEU A 583 13.55 -20.68 22.11
C LEU A 583 14.89 -21.29 22.49
N THR A 584 15.42 -22.14 21.63
CA THR A 584 16.77 -22.70 21.74
C THR A 584 17.63 -22.31 20.54
N PHE A 585 18.93 -22.22 20.77
CA PHE A 585 19.95 -22.14 19.73
C PHE A 585 21.11 -23.06 20.09
N ASN A 586 21.45 -24.00 19.21
CA ASN A 586 22.45 -25.05 19.47
C ASN A 586 22.17 -25.80 20.79
N ASP A 587 20.93 -26.27 20.96
CA ASP A 587 20.42 -26.98 22.14
C ASP A 587 20.49 -26.19 23.48
N LYS A 588 20.82 -24.90 23.45
CA LYS A 588 20.82 -24.02 24.63
C LYS A 588 19.64 -23.06 24.59
N THR A 589 18.94 -22.93 25.71
CA THR A 589 17.87 -21.93 25.84
C THR A 589 18.41 -20.52 25.65
N CYS A 590 17.80 -19.75 24.75
CA CYS A 590 18.12 -18.34 24.52
C CYS A 590 16.95 -17.41 24.87
N ALA A 591 15.73 -17.92 24.99
CA ALA A 591 14.59 -17.20 25.54
C ALA A 591 13.60 -18.16 26.21
N TYR A 592 13.03 -17.73 27.34
CA TYR A 592 11.98 -18.47 28.04
C TYR A 592 10.95 -17.50 28.64
N ILE A 593 9.90 -17.23 27.88
CA ILE A 593 8.95 -16.14 28.15
C ILE A 593 7.55 -16.72 28.33
N PRO A 594 6.81 -16.40 29.40
CA PRO A 594 5.45 -16.88 29.57
C PRO A 594 4.53 -16.20 28.54
N MET A 595 3.59 -16.97 27.99
CA MET A 595 2.68 -16.51 26.93
C MET A 595 1.75 -15.38 27.37
N ASP A 596 1.60 -15.16 28.68
CA ASP A 596 0.80 -14.10 29.27
C ASP A 596 1.56 -12.79 29.52
N LEU A 597 2.88 -12.73 29.29
CA LEU A 597 3.66 -11.49 29.45
C LEU A 597 3.08 -10.31 28.63
N PRO A 598 2.66 -10.48 27.35
CA PRO A 598 2.02 -9.40 26.61
C PRO A 598 0.66 -8.98 27.20
N LYS A 599 0.02 -9.80 28.03
CA LYS A 599 -1.21 -9.48 28.78
C LYS A 599 -0.92 -8.85 30.15
N SER A 600 0.35 -8.70 30.53
CA SER A 600 0.71 -7.99 31.76
C SER A 600 0.22 -6.53 31.69
N SER A 601 -0.07 -5.94 32.86
CA SER A 601 -0.65 -4.60 33.01
C SER A 601 0.35 -3.49 32.67
N PHE A 602 0.93 -3.50 31.45
CA PHE A 602 1.65 -2.36 30.92
C PHE A 602 0.76 -1.11 31.00
N PRO A 603 1.30 0.05 31.40
CA PRO A 603 0.52 1.27 31.48
C PRO A 603 -0.12 1.59 30.13
N GLN A 604 -1.42 1.89 30.15
CA GLN A 604 -2.10 2.41 28.98
C GLN A 604 -1.48 3.76 28.60
N TRP A 605 -1.29 4.01 27.30
CA TRP A 605 -0.84 5.31 26.82
C TRP A 605 -1.93 6.36 27.01
N GLU A 606 -1.57 7.54 27.49
CA GLU A 606 -2.51 8.62 27.75
C GLU A 606 -2.15 9.88 26.95
N PHE A 607 -3.16 10.55 26.41
CA PHE A 607 -3.01 11.73 25.56
C PHE A 607 -3.97 12.85 25.96
N ASP A 608 -3.47 14.07 26.03
CA ASP A 608 -4.32 15.26 26.04
C ASP A 608 -4.73 15.60 24.60
N ALA A 609 -6.03 15.82 24.38
CA ALA A 609 -6.58 16.13 23.08
C ALA A 609 -7.37 17.45 23.12
N GLU A 610 -6.77 18.53 22.65
CA GLU A 610 -7.37 19.88 22.69
C GLU A 610 -7.88 20.30 21.29
N TRP A 611 -9.19 20.33 21.12
CA TRP A 611 -9.81 20.76 19.87
C TRP A 611 -9.93 22.29 19.81
N LEU A 612 -9.36 22.84 18.75
CA LEU A 612 -9.49 24.25 18.38
C LEU A 612 -10.46 24.35 17.19
N SER A 613 -11.59 25.04 17.41
CA SER A 613 -12.57 25.24 16.34
C SER A 613 -11.94 25.92 15.11
N PRO A 614 -12.42 25.63 13.89
CA PRO A 614 -11.95 26.29 12.68
C PRO A 614 -11.88 27.82 12.79
N SER A 615 -12.93 28.44 13.34
CA SER A 615 -12.98 29.90 13.53
C SER A 615 -11.97 30.39 14.56
N SER A 616 -11.74 29.66 15.66
CA SER A 616 -10.70 29.98 16.66
C SER A 616 -9.29 29.90 16.08
N ARG A 617 -9.07 29.07 15.04
CA ARG A 617 -7.83 29.01 14.25
C ARG A 617 -7.72 30.12 13.20
N GLY A 618 -8.70 31.03 13.12
CA GLY A 618 -8.73 32.16 12.18
C GLY A 618 -9.30 31.83 10.81
N LEU A 619 -9.90 30.65 10.60
CA LEU A 619 -10.53 30.30 9.34
C LEU A 619 -11.83 31.09 9.15
N LYS A 620 -12.05 31.59 7.93
CA LYS A 620 -13.23 32.35 7.51
C LYS A 620 -13.53 32.07 6.05
N GLU A 621 -14.80 32.22 5.67
CA GLU A 621 -15.16 32.20 4.26
C GLU A 621 -14.55 33.41 3.54
N PRO A 622 -13.90 33.20 2.37
CA PRO A 622 -13.44 34.31 1.56
C PRO A 622 -14.62 35.10 0.98
N VAL A 623 -14.37 36.35 0.59
CA VAL A 623 -15.31 37.20 -0.15
C VAL A 623 -14.66 37.56 -1.46
N TRP A 624 -15.34 37.28 -2.57
CA TRP A 624 -14.81 37.45 -3.92
C TRP A 624 -15.93 37.74 -4.92
N ASP A 625 -15.57 38.32 -6.06
CA ASP A 625 -16.49 38.52 -7.19
C ASP A 625 -16.54 37.28 -8.08
N GLU A 626 -17.70 37.01 -8.69
CA GLU A 626 -17.83 35.88 -9.61
C GLU A 626 -16.86 36.00 -10.82
N PRO A 627 -16.16 34.90 -11.18
CA PRO A 627 -15.28 34.87 -12.35
C PRO A 627 -16.06 35.19 -13.63
N LYS A 628 -15.48 36.05 -14.48
CA LYS A 628 -16.07 36.38 -15.79
C LYS A 628 -15.85 35.26 -16.82
N GLU A 629 -14.68 34.64 -16.80
CA GLU A 629 -14.22 33.64 -17.77
C GLU A 629 -14.40 32.21 -17.23
N VAL A 630 -15.66 31.77 -17.08
CA VAL A 630 -15.97 30.49 -16.40
C VAL A 630 -15.45 29.27 -17.19
N GLY A 631 -15.48 29.30 -18.53
CA GLY A 631 -14.91 28.23 -19.37
C GLY A 631 -13.39 28.08 -19.22
N SER A 632 -12.67 29.21 -19.18
CA SER A 632 -11.22 29.22 -18.88
C SER A 632 -10.91 28.72 -17.48
N LEU A 633 -11.74 29.07 -16.49
CA LEU A 633 -11.63 28.55 -15.13
C LEU A 633 -11.85 27.03 -15.08
N LEU A 634 -12.82 26.49 -15.82
CA LEU A 634 -13.04 25.05 -15.89
C LEU A 634 -11.81 24.31 -16.44
N LYS A 635 -11.20 24.83 -17.52
CA LYS A 635 -9.94 24.31 -18.06
C LYS A 635 -8.79 24.39 -17.04
N ALA A 636 -8.67 25.49 -16.29
CA ALA A 636 -7.67 25.63 -15.25
C ALA A 636 -7.87 24.63 -14.10
N MET A 637 -9.12 24.38 -13.70
CA MET A 637 -9.47 23.38 -12.70
C MET A 637 -9.16 21.96 -13.18
N LEU A 638 -9.43 21.63 -14.45
CA LEU A 638 -9.06 20.33 -15.04
C LEU A 638 -7.53 20.09 -15.05
N LYS A 639 -6.73 21.16 -15.10
CA LYS A 639 -5.26 21.11 -15.02
C LYS A 639 -4.72 20.92 -13.61
N ARG A 640 -5.56 20.99 -12.56
CA ARG A 640 -5.11 20.82 -11.18
C ARG A 640 -4.56 19.40 -10.97
N PRO A 641 -3.39 19.20 -10.31
CA PRO A 641 -2.79 17.87 -10.14
C PRO A 641 -3.71 16.81 -9.52
N ASN A 642 -4.61 17.24 -8.62
CA ASN A 642 -5.56 16.36 -7.95
C ASN A 642 -6.87 16.12 -8.74
N ILE A 643 -7.02 16.69 -9.95
CA ILE A 643 -8.14 16.47 -10.89
C ILE A 643 -7.68 15.88 -12.22
N CYS A 644 -6.53 16.32 -12.74
CA CYS A 644 -6.02 15.96 -14.07
C CYS A 644 -5.80 14.46 -14.27
N ALA A 645 -5.56 14.07 -15.53
CA ALA A 645 -5.35 12.68 -15.92
C ALA A 645 -4.17 12.06 -15.19
N LYS A 646 -4.40 10.90 -14.56
CA LYS A 646 -3.37 10.13 -13.83
C LYS A 646 -3.30 8.67 -14.30
N ASN A 647 -4.00 8.35 -15.40
CA ASN A 647 -4.09 7.03 -16.04
C ASN A 647 -2.72 6.41 -16.37
N TRP A 648 -1.66 7.21 -16.53
CA TRP A 648 -0.28 6.77 -16.73
C TRP A 648 0.26 5.85 -15.62
N VAL A 649 -0.30 5.97 -14.40
CA VAL A 649 0.02 5.05 -13.30
C VAL A 649 -0.65 3.69 -13.54
N GLN A 650 -1.97 3.67 -13.75
CA GLN A 650 -2.73 2.44 -13.99
C GLN A 650 -2.27 1.69 -15.24
N ARG A 651 -1.84 2.39 -16.30
CA ARG A 651 -1.35 1.79 -17.55
C ARG A 651 -0.11 0.92 -17.38
N GLN A 652 0.63 1.09 -16.28
CA GLN A 652 1.82 0.30 -16.00
C GLN A 652 1.49 -1.02 -15.28
N TYR A 653 0.30 -1.12 -14.70
CA TYR A 653 -0.10 -2.29 -13.92
C TYR A 653 -0.95 -3.25 -14.76
N ASP A 654 -0.70 -4.54 -14.59
CA ASP A 654 -1.58 -5.57 -15.13
C ASP A 654 -2.95 -5.45 -14.45
N HIS A 655 -4.00 -5.51 -15.26
CA HIS A 655 -5.40 -5.44 -14.82
C HIS A 655 -6.29 -6.46 -15.56
N GLU A 656 -5.68 -7.46 -16.21
CA GLU A 656 -6.37 -8.46 -17.04
C GLU A 656 -6.04 -9.89 -16.63
N VAL A 657 -4.90 -10.13 -15.97
CA VAL A 657 -4.50 -11.44 -15.49
C VAL A 657 -5.63 -12.06 -14.66
N GLN A 658 -5.78 -13.39 -14.78
CA GLN A 658 -6.90 -14.20 -14.27
C GLN A 658 -8.24 -14.08 -15.03
N GLY A 659 -8.40 -13.12 -15.95
CA GLY A 659 -9.56 -13.05 -16.85
C GLY A 659 -10.90 -12.70 -16.17
N GLY A 660 -10.84 -12.06 -15.00
CA GLY A 660 -12.00 -11.74 -14.17
C GLY A 660 -12.56 -10.31 -14.34
N SER A 661 -11.90 -9.42 -15.06
CA SER A 661 -12.27 -7.99 -15.11
C SER A 661 -13.62 -7.74 -15.81
N ILE A 662 -14.52 -7.02 -15.14
CA ILE A 662 -15.85 -6.63 -15.66
C ILE A 662 -15.86 -5.13 -15.96
N ILE A 663 -15.74 -4.29 -14.93
CA ILE A 663 -15.42 -2.87 -15.09
C ILE A 663 -13.92 -2.74 -14.90
N LYS A 664 -13.24 -2.40 -15.99
CA LYS A 664 -11.79 -2.21 -16.03
C LYS A 664 -11.39 -0.92 -15.28
N PRO A 665 -10.12 -0.80 -14.86
CA PRO A 665 -9.63 0.42 -14.23
C PRO A 665 -9.79 1.64 -15.13
N LEU A 666 -9.59 1.43 -16.45
CA LEU A 666 -9.74 2.43 -17.50
C LEU A 666 -10.96 2.11 -18.37
N ILE A 667 -11.86 3.08 -18.47
CA ILE A 667 -13.15 3.03 -19.17
C ILE A 667 -13.28 4.19 -20.16
N GLY A 668 -14.48 4.42 -20.69
CA GLY A 668 -14.76 5.43 -21.70
C GLY A 668 -14.40 4.99 -23.11
N LYS A 669 -14.76 5.82 -24.09
CA LYS A 669 -14.62 5.53 -25.52
C LYS A 669 -13.16 5.27 -25.92
N GLU A 670 -12.23 5.98 -25.31
CA GLU A 670 -10.78 5.88 -25.58
C GLU A 670 -10.00 5.06 -24.53
N ARG A 671 -10.70 4.48 -23.54
CA ARG A 671 -10.08 3.63 -22.49
C ARG A 671 -8.96 4.34 -21.74
N ASP A 672 -9.23 5.58 -21.35
CA ASP A 672 -8.30 6.49 -20.71
C ASP A 672 -8.89 7.17 -19.45
N MET A 673 -10.17 6.95 -19.16
CA MET A 673 -10.85 7.49 -17.99
C MET A 673 -10.82 6.51 -16.82
N VAL A 674 -10.52 6.99 -15.62
CA VAL A 674 -10.61 6.17 -14.41
C VAL A 674 -12.08 6.02 -14.01
N SER A 675 -12.53 4.78 -13.79
CA SER A 675 -13.91 4.49 -13.33
C SER A 675 -14.13 4.92 -11.87
N ASP A 676 -15.38 5.08 -11.43
CA ASP A 676 -15.71 5.27 -10.00
C ASP A 676 -15.26 4.09 -9.14
N ALA A 677 -15.35 2.87 -9.68
CA ALA A 677 -14.93 1.63 -9.04
C ALA A 677 -14.54 0.60 -10.10
N ALA A 678 -13.69 -0.35 -9.72
CA ALA A 678 -13.43 -1.54 -10.52
C ALA A 678 -14.37 -2.67 -10.10
N VAL A 679 -14.73 -3.55 -11.04
CA VAL A 679 -15.55 -4.73 -10.77
C VAL A 679 -14.86 -5.95 -11.34
N VAL A 680 -14.67 -6.98 -10.51
CA VAL A 680 -14.10 -8.26 -10.92
C VAL A 680 -15.05 -9.42 -10.65
N ARG A 681 -14.92 -10.49 -11.43
CA ARG A 681 -15.60 -11.77 -11.24
C ARG A 681 -14.54 -12.82 -10.84
N PRO A 682 -14.34 -13.08 -9.54
CA PRO A 682 -13.33 -14.03 -9.08
C PRO A 682 -13.69 -15.49 -9.36
N VAL A 683 -14.99 -15.82 -9.41
CA VAL A 683 -15.50 -17.14 -9.82
C VAL A 683 -16.02 -17.04 -11.25
N LEU A 684 -15.23 -17.51 -12.23
CA LEU A 684 -15.47 -17.25 -13.66
C LEU A 684 -16.84 -17.74 -14.18
N GLY A 685 -17.41 -18.80 -13.59
CA GLY A 685 -18.74 -19.30 -13.94
C GLY A 685 -19.90 -18.51 -13.32
N SER A 686 -19.63 -17.61 -12.37
CA SER A 686 -20.66 -16.86 -11.64
C SER A 686 -21.15 -15.64 -12.41
N GLN A 687 -22.39 -15.22 -12.13
CA GLN A 687 -22.89 -13.88 -12.52
C GLN A 687 -22.68 -12.85 -11.43
N ARG A 688 -22.15 -13.25 -10.28
CA ARG A 688 -21.74 -12.34 -9.21
C ARG A 688 -20.34 -11.80 -9.48
N GLY A 689 -20.11 -10.58 -9.02
CA GLY A 689 -18.81 -9.94 -9.01
C GLY A 689 -18.55 -9.25 -7.68
N ILE A 690 -17.39 -8.64 -7.55
CA ILE A 690 -16.99 -7.82 -6.42
C ILE A 690 -16.63 -6.45 -6.98
N ALA A 691 -17.32 -5.41 -6.50
CA ALA A 691 -16.94 -4.03 -6.73
C ALA A 691 -15.95 -3.60 -5.64
N ILE A 692 -14.94 -2.83 -6.02
CA ILE A 692 -13.97 -2.22 -5.09
C ILE A 692 -13.61 -0.80 -5.54
N THR A 693 -13.49 0.09 -4.57
CA THR A 693 -13.06 1.48 -4.76
C THR A 693 -12.34 1.99 -3.53
N GLN A 694 -11.70 3.15 -3.67
CA GLN A 694 -11.03 3.88 -2.59
C GLN A 694 -11.46 5.34 -2.62
N ALA A 695 -11.47 5.99 -1.47
CA ALA A 695 -11.61 7.44 -1.33
C ALA A 695 -10.53 7.99 -0.38
N ILE A 696 -10.02 9.17 -0.67
CA ILE A 696 -8.98 9.85 0.12
C ILE A 696 -9.13 11.37 -0.04
N ASN A 697 -9.42 12.08 1.06
CA ASN A 697 -9.71 13.52 1.02
C ASN A 697 -9.01 14.32 2.14
N PRO A 698 -7.67 14.33 2.18
CA PRO A 698 -6.90 14.85 3.32
C PRO A 698 -7.09 16.35 3.54
N PHE A 699 -7.45 17.13 2.52
CA PHE A 699 -7.54 18.59 2.61
C PHE A 699 -8.65 19.07 3.55
N TYR A 700 -9.73 18.30 3.71
CA TYR A 700 -10.79 18.64 4.66
C TYR A 700 -10.30 18.61 6.11
N SER A 701 -9.18 17.91 6.42
CA SER A 701 -8.52 17.95 7.74
C SER A 701 -8.06 19.35 8.15
N LEU A 702 -7.81 20.24 7.18
CA LEU A 702 -7.47 21.64 7.42
C LEU A 702 -8.60 22.36 8.16
N ILE A 703 -9.85 21.91 8.00
CA ILE A 703 -11.03 22.43 8.67
C ILE A 703 -11.43 21.49 9.82
N ASP A 704 -11.81 20.25 9.50
CA ASP A 704 -12.31 19.30 10.49
C ASP A 704 -12.16 17.85 10.03
N THR A 705 -11.45 17.04 10.82
CA THR A 705 -11.22 15.62 10.53
C THR A 705 -12.47 14.76 10.70
N TYR A 706 -13.47 15.20 11.48
CA TYR A 706 -14.77 14.53 11.53
C TYR A 706 -15.45 14.57 10.15
N HIS A 707 -15.52 15.76 9.54
CA HIS A 707 -16.11 15.94 8.22
C HIS A 707 -15.24 15.34 7.10
N MET A 708 -13.91 15.35 7.26
CA MET A 708 -12.99 14.65 6.37
C MET A 708 -13.33 13.16 6.25
N VAL A 709 -13.47 12.46 7.39
CA VAL A 709 -13.77 11.02 7.39
C VAL A 709 -15.19 10.77 6.88
N ALA A 710 -16.17 11.58 7.31
CA ALA A 710 -17.54 11.49 6.84
C ALA A 710 -17.65 11.51 5.31
N VAL A 711 -17.05 12.53 4.68
CA VAL A 711 -17.07 12.70 3.21
C VAL A 711 -16.30 11.59 2.51
N THR A 712 -15.20 11.13 3.09
CA THR A 712 -14.40 10.02 2.53
C THR A 712 -15.19 8.71 2.50
N ILE A 713 -15.89 8.36 3.59
CA ILE A 713 -16.76 7.17 3.63
C ILE A 713 -17.91 7.33 2.63
N ASP A 714 -18.57 8.49 2.63
CA ASP A 714 -19.67 8.78 1.71
C ASP A 714 -19.27 8.66 0.24
N GLU A 715 -18.09 9.18 -0.13
CA GLU A 715 -17.58 9.09 -1.49
C GLU A 715 -17.30 7.65 -1.94
N ALA A 716 -16.68 6.84 -1.08
CA ALA A 716 -16.45 5.43 -1.37
C ALA A 716 -17.78 4.66 -1.54
N VAL A 717 -18.76 4.93 -0.68
CA VAL A 717 -20.12 4.35 -0.78
C VAL A 717 -20.77 4.73 -2.11
N ARG A 718 -20.74 6.02 -2.47
CA ARG A 718 -21.31 6.49 -3.73
C ARG A 718 -20.63 5.84 -4.94
N ARG A 719 -19.30 5.76 -4.94
CA ARG A 719 -18.54 5.11 -6.01
C ARG A 719 -18.92 3.64 -6.19
N CYS A 720 -19.11 2.89 -5.10
CA CYS A 720 -19.62 1.50 -5.19
C CYS A 720 -21.03 1.43 -5.78
N ILE A 721 -21.95 2.30 -5.37
CA ILE A 721 -23.33 2.32 -5.89
C ILE A 721 -23.33 2.70 -7.38
N ALA A 722 -22.47 3.64 -7.78
CA ALA A 722 -22.39 4.14 -9.15
C ALA A 722 -22.09 3.02 -10.17
N VAL A 723 -21.45 1.94 -9.76
CA VAL A 723 -21.18 0.76 -10.61
C VAL A 723 -22.16 -0.40 -10.41
N GLY A 724 -23.24 -0.19 -9.65
CA GLY A 724 -24.25 -1.20 -9.35
C GLY A 724 -23.98 -2.06 -8.12
N GLY A 725 -23.10 -1.61 -7.22
CA GLY A 725 -22.84 -2.25 -5.93
C GLY A 725 -24.02 -2.14 -4.95
N ASP A 726 -24.26 -3.20 -4.17
CA ASP A 726 -25.33 -3.24 -3.18
C ASP A 726 -24.88 -2.59 -1.86
N LEU A 727 -25.54 -1.49 -1.48
CA LEU A 727 -25.30 -0.77 -0.22
C LEU A 727 -25.41 -1.67 1.01
N SER A 728 -26.32 -2.65 1.02
CA SER A 728 -26.52 -3.55 2.16
C SER A 728 -25.35 -4.52 2.39
N CYS A 729 -24.50 -4.71 1.38
CA CYS A 729 -23.33 -5.59 1.39
C CYS A 729 -22.00 -4.84 1.30
N ILE A 730 -21.99 -3.51 1.52
CA ILE A 730 -20.73 -2.76 1.58
C ILE A 730 -19.99 -3.11 2.87
N GLY A 731 -18.73 -3.52 2.74
CA GLY A 731 -17.72 -3.59 3.80
C GLY A 731 -16.62 -2.55 3.59
N GLY A 732 -16.05 -2.07 4.69
CA GLY A 732 -15.00 -1.05 4.70
C GLY A 732 -13.64 -1.57 5.12
N VAL A 733 -12.58 -0.92 4.67
CA VAL A 733 -11.23 -1.00 5.25
C VAL A 733 -10.78 0.41 5.62
N ASP A 734 -10.44 0.63 6.89
CA ASP A 734 -10.06 1.91 7.45
C ASP A 734 -8.55 2.05 7.60
N ASN A 735 -7.92 2.90 6.79
CA ASN A 735 -6.48 3.14 6.87
C ASN A 735 -6.17 4.58 7.29
N PHE A 736 -5.60 4.73 8.49
CA PHE A 736 -5.19 6.02 9.07
C PHE A 736 -3.71 6.27 8.83
N CYS A 737 -3.36 7.46 8.35
CA CYS A 737 -2.00 7.99 8.39
C CYS A 737 -2.01 9.32 9.12
N TRP A 738 -1.29 9.41 10.24
CA TRP A 738 -1.39 10.53 11.15
C TRP A 738 -0.03 11.11 11.57
N PRO A 739 0.11 12.44 11.66
CA PRO A 739 1.31 13.02 12.26
C PRO A 739 1.37 12.71 13.75
N THR A 740 2.57 12.83 14.33
CA THR A 740 2.82 12.56 15.75
C THR A 740 1.91 13.39 16.64
N ILE A 741 1.18 12.70 17.52
CA ILE A 741 0.24 13.29 18.48
C ILE A 741 0.88 13.54 19.84
N ILE A 742 2.10 13.05 20.06
CA ILE A 742 2.82 13.20 21.32
C ILE A 742 3.15 14.67 21.52
N TYR A 743 2.60 15.29 22.56
CA TYR A 743 2.83 16.68 22.86
C TYR A 743 4.26 16.90 23.37
N ASP A 744 4.97 17.82 22.73
CA ASP A 744 6.22 18.36 23.23
C ASP A 744 6.16 19.89 23.04
N PRO A 745 6.38 20.69 24.09
CA PRO A 745 6.20 22.15 24.03
C PRO A 745 7.13 22.85 23.02
N VAL A 746 8.20 22.19 22.58
CA VAL A 746 9.20 22.74 21.65
C VAL A 746 9.16 22.01 20.30
N LYS A 747 9.20 20.68 20.30
CA LYS A 747 9.33 19.84 19.10
C LYS A 747 7.99 19.49 18.44
N ASN A 748 6.88 19.53 19.19
CA ASN A 748 5.55 19.22 18.69
C ASN A 748 4.44 19.96 19.47
N PRO A 749 4.45 21.31 19.48
CA PRO A 749 3.54 22.10 20.30
C PRO A 749 2.06 21.95 19.91
N ASP A 750 1.80 21.48 18.69
CA ASP A 750 0.46 21.20 18.16
C ASP A 750 0.02 19.73 18.35
N GLY A 751 0.80 18.91 19.08
CA GLY A 751 0.49 17.49 19.33
C GLY A 751 -0.89 17.25 19.92
N LYS A 752 -1.33 18.09 20.87
CA LYS A 752 -2.67 18.00 21.47
C LYS A 752 -3.80 18.26 20.46
N TYR A 753 -3.57 19.17 19.52
CA TYR A 753 -4.54 19.44 18.45
C TYR A 753 -4.60 18.27 17.47
N LYS A 754 -3.45 17.70 17.10
CA LYS A 754 -3.38 16.49 16.27
C LYS A 754 -4.04 15.28 16.94
N ALA A 755 -3.91 15.13 18.26
CA ALA A 755 -4.62 14.12 19.06
C ALA A 755 -6.14 14.34 19.01
N ALA A 756 -6.61 15.58 19.16
CA ALA A 756 -8.03 15.91 19.04
C ALA A 756 -8.58 15.65 17.63
N GLN A 757 -7.80 15.94 16.60
CA GLN A 757 -8.16 15.58 15.22
C GLN A 757 -8.35 14.06 15.09
N LEU A 758 -7.49 13.23 15.71
CA LEU A 758 -7.59 11.77 15.63
C LEU A 758 -8.87 11.25 16.30
N VAL A 759 -9.19 11.77 17.49
CA VAL A 759 -10.44 11.46 18.21
C VAL A 759 -11.66 11.79 17.34
N ARG A 760 -11.69 12.98 16.73
CA ARG A 760 -12.78 13.40 15.84
C ARG A 760 -12.92 12.51 14.60
N ALA A 761 -11.80 12.05 14.04
CA ALA A 761 -11.80 11.11 12.91
C ALA A 761 -12.38 9.74 13.32
N CYS A 762 -12.02 9.23 14.49
CA CYS A 762 -12.56 7.99 15.04
C CYS A 762 -14.08 8.08 15.29
N TRP A 763 -14.57 9.20 15.84
CA TRP A 763 -16.00 9.41 16.01
C TRP A 763 -16.76 9.43 14.69
N ALA A 764 -16.23 10.10 13.65
CA ALA A 764 -16.86 10.07 12.34
C ALA A 764 -16.86 8.66 11.74
N LEU A 765 -15.76 7.90 11.89
CA LEU A 765 -15.71 6.51 11.44
C LEU A 765 -16.84 5.70 12.10
N ARG A 766 -16.97 5.76 13.43
CA ARG A 766 -18.06 5.12 14.19
C ARG A 766 -19.43 5.55 13.69
N ASP A 767 -19.67 6.85 13.61
CA ASP A 767 -21.00 7.40 13.38
C ASP A 767 -21.50 7.09 11.96
N TYR A 768 -20.62 7.17 10.95
CA TYR A 768 -21.00 6.90 9.56
C TYR A 768 -20.97 5.41 9.19
N THR A 769 -20.11 4.60 9.80
CA THR A 769 -20.19 3.14 9.65
C THR A 769 -21.49 2.61 10.25
N LEU A 770 -21.90 3.08 11.44
CA LEU A 770 -23.20 2.75 12.02
C LEU A 770 -24.37 3.26 11.17
N ALA A 771 -24.29 4.51 10.67
CA ALA A 771 -25.36 5.08 9.87
C ALA A 771 -25.58 4.33 8.55
N PHE A 772 -24.51 4.02 7.82
CA PHE A 772 -24.59 3.25 6.57
C PHE A 772 -24.65 1.73 6.79
N GLY A 773 -24.46 1.27 8.03
CA GLY A 773 -24.39 -0.14 8.38
C GLY A 773 -23.17 -0.86 7.78
N ILE A 774 -22.03 -0.18 7.65
CA ILE A 774 -20.82 -0.72 7.02
C ILE A 774 -19.94 -1.35 8.11
N PRO A 775 -19.73 -2.67 8.13
CA PRO A 775 -18.74 -3.29 9.00
C PRO A 775 -17.34 -2.97 8.50
N LEU A 776 -16.41 -2.75 9.42
CA LEU A 776 -14.98 -2.65 9.09
C LEU A 776 -14.43 -4.08 9.03
N LEU A 777 -14.06 -4.51 7.83
CA LEU A 777 -13.57 -5.86 7.58
C LEU A 777 -12.09 -5.97 8.01
N SER A 778 -11.31 -4.93 7.75
CA SER A 778 -9.90 -4.80 8.16
C SER A 778 -9.57 -3.32 8.34
N GLY A 779 -8.39 -3.00 8.87
CA GLY A 779 -7.92 -1.62 9.01
C GLY A 779 -6.45 -1.59 9.45
N LYS A 780 -5.82 -0.41 9.32
CA LYS A 780 -4.44 -0.18 9.79
C LYS A 780 -4.26 1.29 10.16
N ASP A 781 -3.40 1.55 11.13
CA ASP A 781 -2.89 2.88 11.43
C ASP A 781 -1.38 2.97 11.19
N SER A 782 -0.97 4.11 10.65
CA SER A 782 0.43 4.54 10.53
C SER A 782 0.57 5.90 11.17
N MET A 783 1.09 5.88 12.39
CA MET A 783 1.43 7.08 13.14
C MET A 783 2.77 7.65 12.65
N TYR A 784 3.08 8.89 13.04
CA TYR A 784 4.36 9.55 12.76
C TYR A 784 4.61 9.85 11.27
N THR A 785 3.64 10.47 10.59
CA THR A 785 3.79 10.99 9.22
C THR A 785 4.58 12.29 9.12
N ASP A 786 5.40 12.61 10.12
CA ASP A 786 6.32 13.74 10.13
C ASP A 786 7.63 13.36 9.44
N GLY A 787 8.27 14.33 8.80
CA GLY A 787 9.62 14.18 8.29
C GLY A 787 10.42 15.47 8.37
N GLU A 788 11.73 15.32 8.47
CA GLU A 788 12.69 16.41 8.46
C GLU A 788 13.21 16.69 7.05
N VAL A 789 13.13 17.94 6.60
CA VAL A 789 13.55 18.36 5.25
C VAL A 789 14.53 19.52 5.33
N LYS A 790 15.63 19.44 4.58
CA LYS A 790 16.66 20.48 4.57
C LYS A 790 16.21 21.69 3.74
N GLY A 791 16.30 22.87 4.32
CA GLY A 791 16.08 24.15 3.66
C GLY A 791 17.36 24.79 3.08
N PRO A 792 17.23 25.98 2.46
CA PRO A 792 18.32 26.65 1.73
C PRO A 792 19.56 26.95 2.57
N SER A 793 19.38 27.27 3.86
CA SER A 793 20.45 27.63 4.80
C SER A 793 21.12 26.43 5.47
N GLY A 794 20.75 25.20 5.10
CA GLY A 794 21.12 23.99 5.83
C GLY A 794 20.29 23.75 7.09
N ARG A 795 19.34 24.65 7.41
CA ARG A 795 18.37 24.44 8.49
C ARG A 795 17.41 23.30 8.13
N THR A 796 17.24 22.36 9.04
CA THR A 796 16.22 21.32 8.95
C THR A 796 14.87 21.89 9.36
N GLU A 797 13.84 21.67 8.55
CA GLU A 797 12.46 22.03 8.83
C GLU A 797 11.63 20.75 9.01
N LYS A 798 10.85 20.69 10.09
CA LYS A 798 9.87 19.63 10.30
C LYS A 798 8.66 19.89 9.41
N ILE A 799 8.28 18.91 8.60
CA ILE A 799 7.06 18.91 7.82
C ILE A 799 6.17 17.78 8.34
N SER A 800 5.02 18.14 8.90
CA SER A 800 3.97 17.17 9.23
C SER A 800 3.10 16.91 8.00
N GLY A 801 2.93 15.65 7.62
CA GLY A 801 1.87 15.24 6.69
C GLY A 801 0.50 15.66 7.21
N LEU A 802 -0.43 15.97 6.30
CA LEU A 802 -1.83 16.18 6.69
C LEU A 802 -2.39 14.91 7.33
N PRO A 803 -3.24 15.03 8.37
CA PRO A 803 -4.07 13.91 8.79
C PRO A 803 -4.81 13.32 7.59
N THR A 804 -4.56 12.04 7.32
CA THR A 804 -5.01 11.39 6.10
C THR A 804 -5.73 10.10 6.45
N PHE A 805 -6.89 9.93 5.83
CA PHE A 805 -7.72 8.74 5.97
C PHE A 805 -8.04 8.22 4.57
N GLN A 806 -7.66 6.97 4.31
CA GLN A 806 -8.10 6.24 3.14
C GLN A 806 -9.18 5.25 3.57
N PHE A 807 -10.30 5.28 2.85
CA PHE A 807 -11.36 4.27 3.01
C PHE A 807 -11.46 3.45 1.73
N THR A 808 -11.21 2.14 1.86
CA THR A 808 -11.51 1.19 0.78
C THR A 808 -12.89 0.62 1.04
N ALA A 809 -13.77 0.68 0.04
CA ALA A 809 -15.10 0.07 0.11
C ALA A 809 -15.21 -1.07 -0.90
N THR A 810 -15.83 -2.17 -0.48
CA THR A 810 -16.11 -3.31 -1.34
C THR A 810 -17.51 -3.85 -1.12
N THR A 811 -18.13 -4.39 -2.17
CA THR A 811 -19.45 -5.04 -2.11
C THR A 811 -19.60 -6.08 -3.19
N VAL A 812 -20.43 -7.09 -2.92
CA VAL A 812 -20.83 -8.09 -3.92
C VAL A 812 -21.83 -7.46 -4.90
N VAL A 813 -21.51 -7.52 -6.19
CA VAL A 813 -22.43 -7.21 -7.27
C VAL A 813 -23.19 -8.49 -7.62
N LYS A 814 -24.52 -8.50 -7.45
CA LYS A 814 -25.35 -9.68 -7.66
C LYS A 814 -25.43 -10.13 -9.13
N ASP A 815 -25.46 -9.17 -10.04
CA ASP A 815 -25.49 -9.40 -11.49
C ASP A 815 -24.57 -8.41 -12.21
N ILE A 816 -23.40 -8.90 -12.61
CA ILE A 816 -22.38 -8.12 -13.32
C ILE A 816 -22.84 -7.53 -14.66
N ARG A 817 -23.92 -8.04 -15.26
CA ARG A 817 -24.45 -7.54 -16.54
C ARG A 817 -25.17 -6.20 -16.40
N LYS A 818 -25.50 -5.81 -15.16
CA LYS A 818 -26.18 -4.55 -14.84
C LYS A 818 -25.23 -3.45 -14.38
N CYS A 819 -23.93 -3.74 -14.35
CA CYS A 819 -22.91 -2.75 -14.08
C CYS A 819 -22.99 -1.58 -15.07
N VAL A 820 -22.83 -0.36 -14.58
CA VAL A 820 -22.77 0.87 -15.39
C VAL A 820 -21.49 1.64 -15.07
N THR A 821 -21.11 2.56 -15.95
CA THR A 821 -19.90 3.38 -15.86
C THR A 821 -20.24 4.86 -16.00
N MET A 822 -19.30 5.75 -15.63
CA MET A 822 -19.53 7.20 -15.61
C MET A 822 -19.63 7.88 -16.97
N ASP A 823 -18.99 7.34 -18.01
CA ASP A 823 -19.00 7.91 -19.36
C ASP A 823 -20.43 7.95 -19.91
N VAL A 824 -20.81 9.10 -20.48
CA VAL A 824 -22.08 9.21 -21.21
C VAL A 824 -22.02 8.45 -22.53
N LYS A 825 -23.14 7.84 -22.92
CA LYS A 825 -23.13 6.83 -23.99
C LYS A 825 -23.96 7.23 -25.22
N ILE A 826 -25.10 7.86 -25.01
CA ILE A 826 -26.11 8.05 -26.08
C ILE A 826 -26.55 9.52 -26.16
N PRO A 827 -26.37 10.20 -27.31
CA PRO A 827 -26.96 11.50 -27.54
C PRO A 827 -28.49 11.50 -27.37
N GLY A 828 -29.02 12.53 -26.71
CA GLY A 828 -30.44 12.65 -26.41
C GLY A 828 -30.85 12.11 -25.03
N ASP A 829 -30.01 11.31 -24.37
CA ASP A 829 -30.26 10.90 -22.98
C ASP A 829 -30.39 12.13 -22.08
N ILE A 830 -31.32 12.06 -21.12
CA ILE A 830 -31.56 13.10 -20.15
C ILE A 830 -30.48 13.06 -19.08
N VAL A 831 -29.90 14.22 -18.76
CA VAL A 831 -28.94 14.35 -17.66
C VAL A 831 -29.66 14.79 -16.39
N TYR A 832 -29.53 13.98 -15.33
CA TYR A 832 -30.03 14.29 -13.99
C TYR A 832 -28.85 14.49 -13.01
N ILE A 833 -29.05 15.40 -12.06
CA ILE A 833 -28.26 15.49 -10.82
C ILE A 833 -29.12 14.97 -9.67
N LEU A 834 -28.55 14.08 -8.89
CA LEU A 834 -29.13 13.58 -7.65
C LEU A 834 -28.44 14.29 -6.49
N GLY A 835 -29.17 14.51 -5.39
CA GLY A 835 -28.68 15.21 -4.21
C GLY A 835 -28.73 16.73 -4.35
N GLU A 836 -28.25 17.41 -3.30
CA GLU A 836 -28.32 18.87 -3.15
C GLU A 836 -26.93 19.49 -3.16
N THR A 837 -26.77 20.61 -3.83
CA THR A 837 -25.54 21.43 -3.75
C THR A 837 -25.70 22.49 -2.65
N ARG A 838 -24.72 22.59 -1.77
CA ARG A 838 -24.69 23.54 -0.65
C ARG A 838 -23.48 24.45 -0.76
N ASN A 839 -23.43 25.51 0.07
CA ASN A 839 -22.29 26.42 0.15
C ASN A 839 -21.12 25.74 0.87
N GLU A 840 -20.44 24.81 0.21
CA GLU A 840 -19.45 23.90 0.79
C GLU A 840 -18.17 23.88 -0.06
N LEU A 841 -17.55 25.05 -0.21
CA LEU A 841 -16.26 25.22 -0.89
C LEU A 841 -15.06 25.10 0.08
N GLY A 842 -15.29 24.95 1.39
CA GLY A 842 -14.23 24.84 2.38
C GLY A 842 -13.27 23.68 2.07
N ALA A 843 -11.99 24.00 1.90
CA ALA A 843 -10.89 23.14 1.51
C ALA A 843 -11.10 22.38 0.17
N SER A 844 -12.05 22.84 -0.64
CA SER A 844 -12.28 22.34 -2.00
C SER A 844 -11.08 22.63 -2.91
N GLU A 845 -10.98 21.88 -4.00
CA GLU A 845 -9.93 22.12 -5.00
C GLU A 845 -9.99 23.55 -5.57
N TYR A 846 -11.18 24.14 -5.66
CA TYR A 846 -11.35 25.53 -6.10
C TYR A 846 -10.76 26.52 -5.09
N TYR A 847 -11.06 26.39 -3.79
CA TYR A 847 -10.45 27.25 -2.77
C TYR A 847 -8.94 27.04 -2.68
N LEU A 848 -8.45 25.81 -2.75
CA LEU A 848 -7.03 25.51 -2.74
C LEU A 848 -6.29 26.13 -3.94
N MET A 849 -6.92 26.14 -5.13
CA MET A 849 -6.37 26.83 -6.30
C MET A 849 -6.23 28.33 -6.06
N MET A 850 -7.14 28.94 -5.29
CA MET A 850 -7.11 30.35 -4.90
C MET A 850 -6.23 30.63 -3.66
N ASN A 851 -5.51 29.63 -3.15
CA ASN A 851 -4.77 29.69 -1.88
C ASN A 851 -5.67 30.05 -0.67
N TRP A 852 -6.92 29.60 -0.68
CA TRP A 852 -7.86 29.72 0.43
C TRP A 852 -8.15 28.35 1.05
N VAL A 853 -8.53 28.38 2.33
CA VAL A 853 -9.08 27.19 3.03
C VAL A 853 -10.59 27.34 3.20
N GLY A 854 -11.10 28.52 3.57
CA GLY A 854 -12.52 28.66 3.91
C GLY A 854 -12.88 28.02 5.26
N LEU A 855 -14.17 27.97 5.54
CA LEU A 855 -14.79 27.50 6.78
C LEU A 855 -15.84 26.41 6.54
N ASN A 856 -16.60 26.51 5.44
CA ASN A 856 -17.73 25.64 5.15
C ASN A 856 -17.25 24.34 4.48
N VAL A 857 -16.73 23.41 5.29
CA VAL A 857 -16.38 22.05 4.84
C VAL A 857 -17.62 21.28 4.37
N PRO A 858 -17.52 20.39 3.36
CA PRO A 858 -18.64 19.53 2.99
C PRO A 858 -19.11 18.64 4.15
N VAL A 859 -20.43 18.55 4.34
CA VAL A 859 -21.05 17.75 5.41
C VAL A 859 -21.90 16.63 4.82
N VAL A 860 -21.87 15.44 5.42
CA VAL A 860 -22.73 14.32 5.00
C VAL A 860 -23.99 14.29 5.86
N ASP A 861 -25.16 14.17 5.24
CA ASP A 861 -26.42 13.90 5.95
C ASP A 861 -26.88 12.49 5.59
N SER A 862 -26.38 11.49 6.33
CA SER A 862 -26.60 10.08 6.04
C SER A 862 -28.08 9.70 6.02
N ARG A 863 -28.91 10.35 6.84
CA ARG A 863 -30.37 10.13 6.89
C ARG A 863 -31.06 10.51 5.58
N LYS A 864 -30.58 11.55 4.89
CA LYS A 864 -31.09 11.95 3.57
C LYS A 864 -30.43 11.18 2.43
N ALA A 865 -29.16 10.82 2.59
CA ALA A 865 -28.40 10.10 1.58
C ALA A 865 -28.89 8.65 1.39
N LEU A 866 -29.19 7.95 2.48
CA LEU A 866 -29.58 6.53 2.47
C LEU A 866 -30.77 6.21 1.53
N PRO A 867 -31.94 6.89 1.62
CA PRO A 867 -33.05 6.63 0.70
C PRO A 867 -32.70 6.90 -0.77
N LEU A 868 -31.90 7.95 -1.02
CA LEU A 868 -31.42 8.29 -2.37
C LEU A 868 -30.52 7.20 -2.94
N TYR A 869 -29.63 6.66 -2.12
CA TYR A 869 -28.70 5.60 -2.51
C TYR A 869 -29.43 4.29 -2.82
N GLN A 870 -30.43 3.94 -2.00
CA GLN A 870 -31.29 2.79 -2.23
C GLN A 870 -32.12 2.94 -3.51
N ALA A 871 -32.70 4.12 -3.75
CA ALA A 871 -33.46 4.42 -4.97
C ALA A 871 -32.57 4.34 -6.23
N LEU A 872 -31.36 4.91 -6.17
CA LEU A 872 -30.41 4.83 -7.27
C LEU A 872 -29.97 3.39 -7.55
N TYR A 873 -29.63 2.63 -6.51
CA TYR A 873 -29.31 1.21 -6.65
C TYR A 873 -30.45 0.45 -7.33
N GLN A 874 -31.70 0.66 -6.88
CA GLN A 874 -32.88 0.05 -7.49
C GLN A 874 -33.02 0.43 -8.98
N ALA A 875 -32.88 1.71 -9.33
CA ALA A 875 -32.95 2.17 -10.71
C ALA A 875 -31.86 1.55 -11.62
N ILE A 876 -30.65 1.34 -11.10
CA ILE A 876 -29.58 0.61 -11.80
C ILE A 876 -29.97 -0.86 -11.98
N GLN A 877 -30.49 -1.50 -10.93
CA GLN A 877 -30.93 -2.90 -11.01
C GLN A 877 -32.10 -3.11 -11.98
N ASP A 878 -32.96 -2.11 -12.15
CA ASP A 878 -34.07 -2.12 -13.12
C ASP A 878 -33.62 -1.77 -14.54
N GLY A 879 -32.31 -1.51 -14.75
CA GLY A 879 -31.73 -1.19 -16.05
C GLY A 879 -32.21 0.15 -16.60
N LEU A 880 -32.58 1.10 -15.74
CA LEU A 880 -33.08 2.41 -16.13
C LEU A 880 -31.95 3.41 -16.40
N VAL A 881 -30.81 3.22 -15.75
CA VAL A 881 -29.64 4.11 -15.79
C VAL A 881 -28.67 3.70 -16.90
N ALA A 882 -28.31 4.64 -17.77
CA ALA A 882 -27.35 4.40 -18.86
C ALA A 882 -25.90 4.71 -18.45
N SER A 883 -25.69 5.75 -17.65
CA SER A 883 -24.43 6.06 -16.99
C SER A 883 -24.67 6.64 -15.60
N CYS A 884 -23.72 6.44 -14.70
CA CYS A 884 -23.77 6.97 -13.34
C CYS A 884 -22.37 7.36 -12.89
N HIS A 885 -22.24 8.54 -12.29
CA HIS A 885 -20.98 9.07 -11.80
C HIS A 885 -21.14 9.70 -10.42
N ALA A 886 -20.26 9.37 -9.48
CA ALA A 886 -20.26 9.98 -8.16
C ALA A 886 -19.57 11.36 -8.22
N VAL A 887 -20.24 12.42 -7.74
CA VAL A 887 -19.65 13.77 -7.72
C VAL A 887 -18.81 13.94 -6.45
N GLY A 888 -17.54 14.29 -6.59
CA GLY A 888 -16.59 14.47 -5.50
C GLY A 888 -15.76 15.75 -5.65
N ARG A 889 -14.44 15.61 -5.49
CA ARG A 889 -13.45 16.70 -5.59
C ARG A 889 -13.57 17.45 -6.93
N GLY A 890 -13.59 18.78 -6.86
CA GLY A 890 -13.78 19.68 -8.00
C GLY A 890 -15.24 20.02 -8.30
N GLY A 891 -16.22 19.28 -7.76
CA GLY A 891 -17.64 19.61 -7.86
C GLY A 891 -18.29 19.33 -9.24
N LEU A 892 -19.55 19.70 -9.36
CA LEU A 892 -20.44 19.37 -10.49
C LEU A 892 -19.82 19.70 -11.86
N GLY A 893 -19.21 20.88 -12.03
CA GLY A 893 -18.67 21.31 -13.31
C GLY A 893 -17.58 20.38 -13.83
N ILE A 894 -16.68 19.94 -12.94
CA ILE A 894 -15.60 19.01 -13.27
C ILE A 894 -16.17 17.63 -13.62
N HIS A 895 -17.08 17.11 -12.81
CA HIS A 895 -17.64 15.78 -13.04
C HIS A 895 -18.55 15.70 -14.28
N LEU A 896 -19.20 16.79 -14.69
CA LEU A 896 -19.86 16.90 -16.00
C LEU A 896 -18.84 16.84 -17.15
N ALA A 897 -17.75 17.60 -17.05
CA ALA A 897 -16.68 17.59 -18.04
C ALA A 897 -16.03 16.20 -18.17
N LEU A 898 -15.70 15.53 -17.06
CA LEU A 898 -15.12 14.18 -17.07
C LEU A 898 -16.08 13.15 -17.70
N SER A 899 -17.38 13.23 -17.40
CA SER A 899 -18.39 12.34 -18.00
C SER A 899 -18.51 12.55 -19.51
N ALA A 900 -18.46 13.81 -19.97
CA ALA A 900 -18.45 14.18 -21.39
C ALA A 900 -17.18 13.70 -22.11
N ILE A 901 -16.01 13.93 -21.50
CA ILE A 901 -14.70 13.46 -22.00
C ILE A 901 -14.72 11.94 -22.16
N GLY A 902 -15.21 11.19 -21.16
CA GLY A 902 -15.26 9.73 -21.24
C GLY A 902 -16.17 9.22 -22.36
N GLY A 903 -17.25 9.93 -22.67
CA GLY A 903 -18.15 9.59 -23.77
C GLY A 903 -17.68 10.06 -25.15
N ASN A 904 -16.75 11.02 -25.22
CA ASN A 904 -16.54 11.89 -26.38
C ASN A 904 -17.87 12.43 -26.94
N LEU A 905 -18.70 12.96 -26.05
CA LEU A 905 -20.02 13.54 -26.36
C LEU A 905 -20.22 14.83 -25.57
N GLY A 906 -21.00 15.76 -26.13
CA GLY A 906 -21.34 17.01 -25.48
C GLY A 906 -22.50 16.90 -24.49
N MET A 907 -22.77 18.00 -23.81
CA MET A 907 -23.94 18.15 -22.95
C MET A 907 -24.43 19.59 -22.94
N ASP A 908 -25.75 19.76 -22.90
CA ASP A 908 -26.41 21.05 -22.62
C ASP A 908 -26.96 21.02 -21.20
N ILE A 909 -26.42 21.87 -20.32
CA ILE A 909 -26.70 21.89 -18.88
C ILE A 909 -27.28 23.25 -18.45
N ASP A 910 -28.27 23.23 -17.56
CA ASP A 910 -28.90 24.42 -16.95
C ASP A 910 -28.78 24.39 -15.43
N LEU A 911 -27.97 25.29 -14.88
CA LEU A 911 -27.70 25.36 -13.44
C LEU A 911 -28.90 25.80 -12.61
N ARG A 912 -29.91 26.45 -13.21
CA ARG A 912 -31.13 26.88 -12.50
C ARG A 912 -31.92 25.70 -11.94
N SER A 913 -31.76 24.52 -12.55
CA SER A 913 -32.45 23.30 -12.14
C SER A 913 -31.70 22.53 -11.06
N VAL A 914 -30.44 22.88 -10.74
CA VAL A 914 -29.66 22.16 -9.73
C VAL A 914 -30.31 22.31 -8.35
N PRO A 915 -30.58 21.21 -7.61
CA PRO A 915 -31.19 21.29 -6.30
C PRO A 915 -30.29 22.00 -5.30
N VAL A 916 -30.83 23.03 -4.64
CA VAL A 916 -30.17 23.79 -3.58
C VAL A 916 -31.16 24.12 -2.47
N GLY A 917 -30.68 24.19 -1.22
CA GLY A 917 -31.48 24.62 -0.08
C GLY A 917 -31.52 26.14 0.10
N LYS A 918 -30.55 26.85 -0.46
CA LYS A 918 -30.46 28.33 -0.51
C LYS A 918 -29.89 28.74 -1.85
N GLU A 919 -30.19 29.95 -2.32
CA GLU A 919 -29.60 30.47 -3.55
C GLU A 919 -28.07 30.47 -3.49
N LEU A 920 -27.45 29.98 -4.55
CA LEU A 920 -26.00 29.88 -4.71
C LEU A 920 -25.59 30.56 -6.02
N SER A 921 -24.36 31.10 -6.02
CA SER A 921 -23.76 31.63 -7.24
C SER A 921 -23.33 30.52 -8.21
N ASN A 922 -23.04 30.88 -9.46
CA ASN A 922 -22.58 29.94 -10.48
C ASN A 922 -21.33 29.18 -10.03
N THR A 923 -20.33 29.88 -9.48
CA THR A 923 -19.12 29.26 -8.92
C THR A 923 -19.44 28.23 -7.85
N ARG A 924 -20.33 28.57 -6.91
CA ARG A 924 -20.71 27.64 -5.83
C ARG A 924 -21.46 26.42 -6.36
N LEU A 925 -22.35 26.59 -7.34
CA LEU A 925 -23.05 25.47 -7.98
C LEU A 925 -22.09 24.53 -8.71
N LEU A 926 -21.12 25.08 -9.42
CA LEU A 926 -20.17 24.31 -10.21
C LEU A 926 -19.11 23.61 -9.36
N TYR A 927 -18.58 24.26 -8.31
CA TYR A 927 -17.35 23.81 -7.66
C TYR A 927 -17.50 23.40 -6.19
N SER A 928 -18.68 23.58 -5.55
CA SER A 928 -18.87 23.03 -4.20
C SER A 928 -18.75 21.52 -4.24
N GLU A 929 -18.05 20.94 -3.26
CA GLU A 929 -17.75 19.50 -3.18
C GLU A 929 -18.78 18.78 -2.29
N SER A 930 -20.02 19.26 -2.30
CA SER A 930 -21.12 18.70 -1.50
C SER A 930 -21.27 17.19 -1.73
N ALA A 931 -21.29 16.46 -0.61
CA ALA A 931 -21.49 15.03 -0.53
C ALA A 931 -22.91 14.60 -0.96
N GLY A 932 -23.14 13.30 -1.19
CA GLY A 932 -24.48 12.81 -1.51
C GLY A 932 -24.96 12.99 -2.95
N ARG A 933 -24.07 13.30 -3.90
CA ARG A 933 -24.45 13.67 -5.28
C ARG A 933 -23.97 12.71 -6.35
N PHE A 934 -24.81 12.55 -7.38
CA PHE A 934 -24.52 11.74 -8.57
C PHE A 934 -25.00 12.44 -9.84
N ILE A 935 -24.24 12.27 -10.92
CA ILE A 935 -24.72 12.55 -12.27
C ILE A 935 -25.20 11.23 -12.87
N VAL A 936 -26.41 11.20 -13.43
CA VAL A 936 -26.92 10.03 -14.15
C VAL A 936 -27.50 10.42 -15.50
N THR A 937 -27.39 9.50 -16.47
CA THR A 937 -28.06 9.63 -17.77
C THR A 937 -29.15 8.59 -17.92
N ILE A 938 -30.30 9.02 -18.46
CA ILE A 938 -31.51 8.21 -18.59
C ILE A 938 -32.08 8.37 -20.00
N ASP A 939 -32.41 7.26 -20.66
CA ASP A 939 -33.18 7.27 -21.91
C ASP A 939 -34.53 7.96 -21.67
N GLU A 940 -34.92 8.91 -22.52
CA GLU A 940 -36.20 9.63 -22.44
C GLU A 940 -37.40 8.67 -22.31
N LYS A 941 -37.36 7.48 -22.91
CA LYS A 941 -38.41 6.46 -22.80
C LYS A 941 -38.54 5.85 -21.41
N LYS A 942 -37.45 5.86 -20.63
CA LYS A 942 -37.37 5.32 -19.26
C LYS A 942 -37.54 6.38 -18.19
N LYS A 943 -37.59 7.66 -18.59
CA LYS A 943 -37.74 8.83 -17.72
C LYS A 943 -38.78 8.65 -16.62
N LYS A 944 -40.03 8.31 -16.99
CA LYS A 944 -41.13 8.20 -16.03
C LYS A 944 -40.84 7.16 -14.94
N ALA A 945 -40.38 5.97 -15.33
CA ALA A 945 -40.06 4.90 -14.38
C ALA A 945 -38.93 5.33 -13.42
N PHE A 946 -37.93 6.05 -13.92
CA PHE A 946 -36.87 6.60 -13.08
C PHE A 946 -37.40 7.66 -12.09
N GLU A 947 -38.21 8.61 -12.58
CA GLU A 947 -38.80 9.67 -11.76
C GLU A 947 -39.76 9.11 -10.68
N ASP A 948 -40.47 8.02 -10.98
CA ASP A 948 -41.33 7.32 -10.04
C ASP A 948 -40.53 6.71 -8.87
N ILE A 949 -39.37 6.09 -9.15
CA ILE A 949 -38.46 5.56 -8.10
C ILE A 949 -37.86 6.71 -7.27
N MET A 950 -37.51 7.82 -7.92
CA MET A 950 -36.89 8.98 -7.26
C MET A 950 -37.89 9.88 -6.52
N SER A 951 -39.19 9.57 -6.58
CA SER A 951 -40.25 10.37 -6.00
C SER A 951 -40.02 10.66 -4.50
N GLY A 952 -40.18 11.93 -4.10
CA GLY A 952 -39.95 12.40 -2.73
C GLY A 952 -38.48 12.64 -2.36
N LEU A 953 -37.52 12.33 -3.25
CA LEU A 953 -36.09 12.54 -3.03
C LEU A 953 -35.60 13.82 -3.71
N LYS A 954 -34.38 14.27 -3.38
CA LYS A 954 -33.76 15.44 -4.02
C LYS A 954 -33.03 15.02 -5.29
N TYR A 955 -33.60 15.38 -6.42
CA TYR A 955 -32.99 15.21 -7.75
C TYR A 955 -33.58 16.25 -8.71
N ALA A 956 -32.90 16.50 -9.83
CA ALA A 956 -33.45 17.33 -10.89
C ALA A 956 -32.88 16.97 -12.26
N ARG A 957 -33.71 17.12 -13.30
CA ARG A 957 -33.25 17.17 -14.68
C ARG A 957 -32.49 18.47 -14.89
N ILE A 958 -31.22 18.36 -15.25
CA ILE A 958 -30.37 19.54 -15.50
C ILE A 958 -29.99 19.69 -16.96
N GLY A 959 -30.25 18.69 -17.80
CA GLY A 959 -29.80 18.78 -19.18
C GLY A 959 -30.09 17.58 -20.06
N ARG A 960 -29.29 17.47 -21.12
CA ARG A 960 -29.28 16.36 -22.07
C ARG A 960 -27.88 16.13 -22.63
N VAL A 961 -27.57 14.90 -23.00
CA VAL A 961 -26.38 14.55 -23.78
C VAL A 961 -26.60 14.98 -25.23
N THR A 962 -25.57 15.51 -25.88
CA THR A 962 -25.62 15.97 -27.27
C THR A 962 -24.55 15.28 -28.11
N ASP A 963 -24.79 15.23 -29.42
CA ASP A 963 -23.83 14.68 -30.39
C ASP A 963 -22.76 15.71 -30.80
N ALA A 964 -22.93 16.97 -30.38
CA ALA A 964 -21.94 18.02 -30.60
C ALA A 964 -20.76 17.83 -29.65
N ASP A 965 -19.55 18.10 -30.11
CA ASP A 965 -18.34 18.15 -29.28
C ASP A 965 -18.30 19.44 -28.44
N ILE A 966 -19.35 19.70 -27.65
CA ILE A 966 -19.51 20.94 -26.86
C ILE A 966 -20.14 20.61 -25.50
N LEU A 967 -19.47 21.03 -24.42
CA LEU A 967 -20.10 21.20 -23.12
C LEU A 967 -20.60 22.65 -23.00
N GLN A 968 -21.92 22.79 -22.94
CA GLN A 968 -22.59 24.08 -22.78
C GLN A 968 -23.28 24.14 -21.41
N VAL A 969 -23.02 25.21 -20.65
CA VAL A 969 -23.63 25.43 -19.32
C VAL A 969 -24.28 26.81 -19.25
N ALA A 970 -25.58 26.84 -18.98
CA ALA A 970 -26.33 28.04 -18.65
C ALA A 970 -26.29 28.32 -17.14
N GLY A 971 -25.95 29.55 -16.77
CA GLY A 971 -25.88 30.01 -15.38
C GLY A 971 -27.26 30.29 -14.77
N VAL A 972 -27.25 30.70 -13.50
CA VAL A 972 -28.48 31.01 -12.74
C VAL A 972 -29.29 32.18 -13.33
N ASP A 973 -28.67 33.07 -14.11
CA ASP A 973 -29.34 34.15 -14.84
C ASP A 973 -29.86 33.72 -16.24
N GLY A 974 -29.70 32.44 -16.58
CA GLY A 974 -30.11 31.85 -17.86
C GLY A 974 -29.16 32.11 -19.04
N LYS A 975 -28.08 32.88 -18.84
CA LYS A 975 -27.07 33.09 -19.88
C LYS A 975 -26.09 31.94 -19.93
N THR A 976 -25.62 31.61 -21.12
CA THR A 976 -24.52 30.65 -21.29
C THR A 976 -23.25 31.23 -20.68
N ILE A 977 -22.67 30.52 -19.71
CA ILE A 977 -21.43 30.89 -19.00
C ILE A 977 -20.25 30.00 -19.37
N VAL A 978 -20.51 28.79 -19.90
CA VAL A 978 -19.50 27.89 -20.44
C VAL A 978 -19.95 27.42 -21.83
N THR A 979 -19.05 27.55 -22.80
CA THR A 979 -19.15 26.91 -24.13
C THR A 979 -17.75 26.44 -24.48
N GLU A 980 -17.45 25.17 -24.23
CA GLU A 980 -16.12 24.60 -24.42
C GLU A 980 -16.22 23.31 -25.22
N LYS A 981 -15.26 23.06 -26.12
CA LYS A 981 -15.21 21.78 -26.81
C LYS A 981 -14.78 20.69 -25.85
N VAL A 982 -15.38 19.51 -25.94
CA VAL A 982 -14.98 18.38 -25.08
C VAL A 982 -13.54 17.96 -25.40
N SER A 983 -13.11 18.06 -26.66
CA SER A 983 -11.71 17.89 -27.07
C SER A 983 -10.74 18.84 -26.35
N ASP A 984 -11.12 20.10 -26.16
CA ASP A 984 -10.26 21.12 -25.54
C ASP A 984 -10.22 20.93 -24.02
N LEU A 985 -11.33 20.51 -23.42
CA LEU A 985 -11.38 20.10 -22.01
C LEU A 985 -10.50 18.86 -21.77
N LYS A 986 -10.54 17.87 -22.67
CA LYS A 986 -9.66 16.70 -22.62
C LYS A 986 -8.19 17.09 -22.75
N GLY A 987 -7.87 17.99 -23.68
CA GLY A 987 -6.52 18.55 -23.83
C GLY A 987 -6.03 19.20 -22.54
N ALA A 988 -6.85 20.03 -21.90
CA ALA A 988 -6.52 20.65 -20.61
C ALA A 988 -6.35 19.62 -19.48
N TRP A 989 -7.17 18.57 -19.46
CA TRP A 989 -7.10 17.49 -18.47
C TRP A 989 -5.82 16.65 -18.60
N ASN A 990 -5.31 16.46 -19.83
CA ASN A 990 -4.08 15.70 -20.10
C ASN A 990 -2.79 16.53 -19.96
N GLU A 991 -2.86 17.85 -20.21
CA GLU A 991 -1.71 18.76 -20.27
C GLU A 991 -0.71 18.66 -19.11
N PRO A 992 -1.12 18.55 -17.82
CA PRO A 992 -0.16 18.61 -16.70
C PRO A 992 0.90 17.50 -16.71
N PHE A 993 0.58 16.33 -17.26
CA PHE A 993 1.50 15.19 -17.33
C PHE A 993 1.89 14.79 -18.76
N GLY A 994 1.30 15.45 -19.78
CA GLY A 994 1.76 15.41 -21.17
C GLY A 994 1.93 13.99 -21.71
N ASP A 995 3.13 13.67 -22.18
CA ASP A 995 3.46 12.37 -22.81
C ASP A 995 3.30 11.15 -21.89
N LEU A 996 3.04 11.35 -20.60
CA LEU A 996 2.76 10.24 -19.69
C LEU A 996 1.35 9.65 -19.88
N VAL A 997 0.34 10.47 -20.22
CA VAL A 997 -1.10 10.11 -20.11
C VAL A 997 -1.76 9.62 -21.39
#